data_AF-A0A385JIV4-F1
#
_entry.id   AF-A0A385JIV4-F1
#
_cell.length_a   1.000
_cell.length_b   1.000
_cell.length_c   1.000
_cell.angle_alpha   90.00
_cell.angle_beta   90.00
_cell.angle_gamma   90.00
#
_symmetry.space_group_name_H-M   'P 1'
#
loop_
_entity.id
_entity.type
_entity.pdbx_description
1 polymer ?
#
loop_
_entity_poly.entity_id
_entity_poly.type
_entity_poly.pdbx_seq_one_letter_code
_entity_poly.pdbx_strand_id
1 'polypeptide(L)'
;MAVPVEEAIAALSTFSLEDEQAEVQGAGVLVSSERGATNSPIEYGDVSAYRLSLSEDTKALNQLNALIQEGKEMASVLYTYRSCVKALPQLPESMKHSQADLYLETYQVLDLEMSRLREIQRWQASAASKLAADMQRFSRPERHINGPTITHLWSMLKLLDVLVQLDHLKNAKASIPNDFSWYKRTFTQVSVQWQDIDSMREELDDLQIFLSTRWAILLNLHVEMFRVNNVEDILQVLIVFAVESLELDFALLFPERHILLRVLPVLVVLATSSEKDSESLYKRVKINRLINIFKNDPVIPAFPDLHLSPAAILKELSIYFQRFSAQTRLLTLPAPHELPPRDAQDYQRHYLIINHIGTIRAEHDDFTIRFASSLNQLLLLKSIDGADVDWCKEVKGNMYDMVVEGFQLLSRWTARIWEQCAWKFSRPCKEAIPSESNGSSESFFDYEKVVRYNYSAEERKALVELVSYIKSVGSLMHRHDTLVVDALWETIHAEVQDFVQNTLATMLRTTFRKKKDLSRILSDMRTLSADWMANTSKPESDLQSHGGDESKGSFFYPRPVAPTATQVHCLQFLIYEVVSGGNHRKPGGLFGNSGSEIPVNDLKQLESFFYKLSFFLHILDYSATVATLTDLGFLWFREFYLESSRVIQFPIECSLPWMLVDHVLESQNAGLLESVLMPFDIYNDSAQQALAALRQRFLYDEIEAEVDHCFDLFVSKLSEIIFTCYKSWAASEMLDPSFLFALDNGEKYSVQPMRFTALFKMTRVKLLGRTIDLRSLVSERMNKVFRDNIEFLFDRFESQDLCAVVELEKLLEILKHAHGLLSKDISIDSFSLMLNEMQENLSLVSFSSRLATQIWSEMQSDFLPNFVLCNTTQRFVRSSRVPLVPVQKPSVPHAKDNFYCGTQELNSAHQSFARLHSGFFGIPHMFSVVRLLGSRSLPWLIRALLDHITNKVTTLEPMITGLQAALPKSIGLLPFDGGVTGCMRVVKENLNWGTKSELKAKVLRGIKEIGSVLYWMGLLDIV
;
A
#
# COMPACT_ATOMS: atom_id res chain seq x y z
N MET A 1 2.92 -52.71 3.57
CA MET A 1 3.38 -51.93 4.73
C MET A 1 2.96 -50.50 4.49
N ALA A 2 1.95 -50.02 5.23
CA ALA A 2 1.60 -48.61 5.20
C ALA A 2 2.64 -47.89 6.07
N VAL A 3 3.32 -46.90 5.51
CA VAL A 3 4.21 -46.03 6.29
C VAL A 3 3.32 -45.33 7.33
N PRO A 4 3.66 -45.41 8.64
CA PRO A 4 2.98 -44.64 9.67
C PRO A 4 2.95 -43.17 9.29
N VAL A 5 1.80 -42.51 9.49
CA VAL A 5 1.62 -41.09 9.11
C VAL A 5 2.71 -40.21 9.74
N GLU A 6 3.15 -40.55 10.95
CA GLU A 6 4.24 -39.89 11.67
C GLU A 6 5.59 -40.00 10.94
N GLU A 7 5.93 -41.16 10.37
CA GLU A 7 7.15 -41.34 9.56
C GLU A 7 7.07 -40.59 8.23
N ALA A 8 5.88 -40.50 7.62
CA ALA A 8 5.67 -39.72 6.41
C ALA A 8 5.78 -38.21 6.67
N ILE A 9 5.26 -37.72 7.80
CA ILE A 9 5.40 -36.33 8.25
C ILE A 9 6.86 -36.01 8.56
N ALA A 10 7.57 -36.91 9.26
CA ALA A 10 8.99 -36.76 9.54
C ALA A 10 9.81 -36.71 8.23
N ALA A 11 9.50 -37.55 7.25
CA ALA A 11 10.16 -37.51 5.94
C ALA A 11 9.91 -36.19 5.20
N LEU A 12 8.68 -35.65 5.23
CA LEU A 12 8.36 -34.34 4.64
C LEU A 12 9.11 -33.20 5.33
N SER A 13 9.32 -33.28 6.66
CA SER A 13 10.09 -32.28 7.41
C SER A 13 11.59 -32.23 7.08
N THR A 14 12.12 -33.26 6.40
CA THR A 14 13.53 -33.28 5.93
C THR A 14 13.73 -32.51 4.62
N PHE A 15 12.66 -32.13 3.92
CA PHE A 15 12.75 -31.27 2.75
C PHE A 15 12.80 -29.80 3.20
N SER A 16 14.00 -29.18 3.20
CA SER A 16 14.06 -27.72 3.16
C SER A 16 13.74 -27.27 1.74
N LEU A 17 12.54 -26.77 1.52
CA LEU A 17 12.26 -25.90 0.39
C LEU A 17 12.81 -24.53 0.79
N GLU A 18 14.12 -24.32 0.61
CA GLU A 18 14.69 -22.98 0.71
C GLU A 18 14.06 -22.13 -0.37
N ASP A 19 13.17 -21.23 0.05
CA ASP A 19 12.56 -20.27 -0.84
C ASP A 19 13.60 -19.19 -1.13
N GLU A 20 14.21 -19.21 -2.33
CA GLU A 20 15.21 -18.20 -2.73
C GLU A 20 14.60 -16.78 -2.90
N GLN A 21 13.28 -16.63 -2.78
CA GLN A 21 12.59 -15.35 -2.91
C GLN A 21 12.78 -14.47 -1.68
N ALA A 22 13.15 -13.20 -1.92
CA ALA A 22 13.31 -12.22 -0.85
C ALA A 22 11.96 -11.79 -0.25
N GLU A 23 11.94 -11.50 1.05
CA GLU A 23 10.75 -11.08 1.79
C GLU A 23 10.50 -9.58 1.65
N VAL A 24 10.14 -9.18 0.44
CA VAL A 24 9.96 -7.77 0.08
C VAL A 24 8.48 -7.38 -0.08
N GLN A 25 7.59 -8.29 0.30
CA GLN A 25 6.14 -8.15 0.28
C GLN A 25 5.58 -8.74 1.58
N GLY A 26 4.46 -8.22 2.07
CA GLY A 26 3.73 -8.77 3.20
C GLY A 26 3.13 -10.15 2.91
N ALA A 27 2.43 -10.70 3.90
CA ALA A 27 1.75 -11.98 3.74
C ALA A 27 0.74 -11.88 2.59
N GLY A 28 0.95 -12.67 1.53
CA GLY A 28 -0.03 -12.77 0.46
C GLY A 28 -1.26 -13.53 0.95
N VAL A 29 -2.22 -12.79 1.49
CA VAL A 29 -3.50 -13.29 1.95
C VAL A 29 -4.29 -13.80 0.75
N LEU A 30 -4.58 -15.10 0.74
CA LEU A 30 -5.64 -15.63 -0.13
C LEU A 30 -6.96 -15.05 0.37
N VAL A 31 -7.84 -14.62 -0.54
CA VAL A 31 -9.20 -14.16 -0.22
C VAL A 31 -9.88 -15.22 0.64
N SER A 32 -9.86 -15.05 1.96
CA SER A 32 -10.37 -16.01 2.93
C SER A 32 -11.68 -15.48 3.50
N SER A 33 -12.61 -16.40 3.76
CA SER A 33 -13.94 -16.09 4.29
C SER A 33 -14.03 -16.27 5.81
N GLU A 34 -12.91 -16.44 6.49
CA GLU A 34 -12.92 -16.85 7.90
C GLU A 34 -13.46 -15.74 8.80
N ARG A 35 -14.31 -16.15 9.75
CA ARG A 35 -15.01 -15.25 10.68
C ARG A 35 -14.04 -14.81 11.78
N GLY A 36 -14.10 -13.52 12.14
CA GLY A 36 -13.14 -12.86 13.01
C GLY A 36 -13.11 -13.28 14.49
N ALA A 37 -12.11 -12.71 15.18
CA ALA A 37 -11.45 -13.22 16.39
C ALA A 37 -12.23 -13.23 17.73
N THR A 38 -13.55 -13.07 17.72
CA THR A 38 -14.34 -12.96 18.97
C THR A 38 -15.67 -13.69 18.92
N ASN A 39 -15.96 -14.42 17.84
CA ASN A 39 -17.26 -15.04 17.64
C ASN A 39 -17.23 -16.51 18.06
N SER A 40 -18.15 -16.89 18.95
CA SER A 40 -18.33 -18.31 19.29
C SER A 40 -18.76 -19.09 18.03
N PRO A 41 -18.04 -20.16 17.64
CA PRO A 41 -18.38 -20.94 16.45
C PRO A 41 -19.72 -21.69 16.58
N ILE A 42 -20.23 -21.84 17.81
CA ILE A 42 -21.50 -22.50 18.14
C ILE A 42 -22.48 -21.55 18.84
N GLU A 43 -22.26 -20.23 18.73
CA GLU A 43 -23.17 -19.21 19.25
C GLU A 43 -23.57 -19.44 20.71
N TYR A 44 -22.60 -19.82 21.56
CA TYR A 44 -22.82 -20.09 22.98
C TYR A 44 -23.88 -21.17 23.33
N GLY A 45 -24.28 -22.03 22.38
CA GLY A 45 -25.35 -23.02 22.60
C GLY A 45 -25.06 -24.05 23.70
N ASP A 46 -23.78 -24.32 23.95
CA ASP A 46 -23.25 -25.22 24.97
C ASP A 46 -23.26 -24.62 26.39
N VAL A 47 -23.54 -23.32 26.58
CA VAL A 47 -23.61 -22.70 27.93
C VAL A 47 -24.63 -23.40 28.83
N SER A 48 -25.71 -23.92 28.25
CA SER A 48 -26.74 -24.67 28.97
C SER A 48 -26.19 -25.91 29.71
N ALA A 49 -25.08 -26.49 29.23
CA ALA A 49 -24.44 -27.65 29.86
C ALA A 49 -23.82 -27.31 31.23
N TYR A 50 -23.40 -26.07 31.46
CA TYR A 50 -22.78 -25.63 32.71
C TYR A 50 -23.79 -25.34 33.83
N ARG A 51 -25.10 -25.49 33.57
CA ARG A 51 -26.19 -25.28 34.55
C ARG A 51 -26.17 -23.91 35.24
N LEU A 52 -25.60 -22.90 34.59
CA LEU A 52 -25.64 -21.51 35.02
C LEU A 52 -26.95 -20.85 34.59
N SER A 53 -27.35 -19.78 35.28
CA SER A 53 -28.57 -19.00 34.98
C SER A 53 -28.44 -18.08 33.74
N LEU A 54 -27.67 -18.51 32.73
CA LEU A 54 -27.28 -17.74 31.53
C LEU A 54 -27.97 -18.20 30.23
N SER A 55 -28.89 -19.17 30.28
CA SER A 55 -29.51 -19.75 29.08
C SER A 55 -30.40 -18.76 28.30
N GLU A 56 -31.09 -17.86 29.00
CA GLU A 56 -31.83 -16.78 28.34
C GLU A 56 -30.91 -15.63 27.88
N ASP A 57 -29.74 -15.49 28.50
CA ASP A 57 -28.75 -14.44 28.21
C ASP A 57 -28.05 -14.76 26.89
N THR A 58 -27.61 -16.00 26.72
CA THR A 58 -27.04 -16.48 25.44
C THR A 58 -27.98 -16.32 24.25
N LYS A 59 -29.30 -16.55 24.42
CA LYS A 59 -30.28 -16.28 23.36
C LYS A 59 -30.33 -14.80 22.96
N ALA A 60 -30.27 -13.90 23.93
CA ALA A 60 -30.23 -12.47 23.67
C ALA A 60 -28.91 -12.04 23.02
N LEU A 61 -27.76 -12.60 23.44
CA LEU A 61 -26.47 -12.37 22.77
C LEU A 61 -26.51 -12.72 21.31
N ASN A 62 -27.01 -13.90 20.97
CA ASN A 62 -27.06 -14.35 19.58
C ASN A 62 -27.96 -13.44 18.74
N GLN A 63 -29.06 -12.97 19.32
CA GLN A 63 -29.93 -11.99 18.68
C GLN A 63 -29.22 -10.65 18.44
N LEU A 64 -28.47 -10.13 19.42
CA LEU A 64 -27.69 -8.90 19.25
C LEU A 64 -26.56 -9.08 18.23
N ASN A 65 -25.86 -10.22 18.24
CA ASN A 65 -24.80 -10.53 17.28
C ASN A 65 -25.32 -10.63 15.84
N ALA A 66 -26.50 -11.22 15.64
CA ALA A 66 -27.18 -11.25 14.35
C ALA A 66 -27.50 -9.82 13.86
N LEU A 67 -28.06 -8.97 14.74
CA LEU A 67 -28.31 -7.56 14.41
C LEU A 67 -27.02 -6.82 14.08
N ILE A 68 -25.93 -7.01 14.83
CA ILE A 68 -24.63 -6.38 14.52
C ILE A 68 -24.17 -6.74 13.11
N GLN A 69 -24.29 -8.01 12.73
CA GLN A 69 -23.88 -8.47 11.41
C GLN A 69 -24.77 -7.89 10.31
N GLU A 70 -26.10 -7.93 10.46
CA GLU A 70 -27.05 -7.31 9.53
C GLU A 70 -26.79 -5.81 9.38
N GLY A 71 -26.56 -5.10 10.48
CA GLY A 71 -26.32 -3.66 10.47
C GLY A 71 -25.00 -3.26 9.80
N LYS A 72 -23.96 -4.10 9.88
CA LYS A 72 -22.71 -3.91 9.11
C LYS A 72 -22.94 -4.05 7.60
N GLU A 73 -23.81 -4.97 7.19
CA GLU A 73 -24.22 -5.11 5.78
C GLU A 73 -25.00 -3.86 5.31
N MET A 74 -25.88 -3.32 6.16
CA MET A 74 -26.58 -2.06 5.89
C MET A 74 -25.65 -0.85 5.81
N ALA A 75 -24.63 -0.79 6.67
CA ALA A 75 -23.62 0.28 6.63
C ALA A 75 -22.84 0.23 5.31
N SER A 76 -22.54 -0.98 4.82
CA SER A 76 -21.92 -1.18 3.51
C SER A 76 -22.79 -0.64 2.38
N VAL A 77 -24.11 -0.89 2.41
CA VAL A 77 -25.06 -0.34 1.43
C VAL A 77 -25.06 1.19 1.45
N LEU A 78 -25.14 1.83 2.62
CA LEU A 78 -25.14 3.30 2.70
C LEU A 78 -23.82 3.92 2.25
N TYR A 79 -22.70 3.33 2.67
CA TYR A 79 -21.38 3.83 2.31
C TYR A 79 -21.14 3.79 0.81
N THR A 80 -21.56 2.71 0.16
CA THR A 80 -21.32 2.45 -1.26
C THR A 80 -22.45 2.96 -2.16
N TYR A 81 -23.46 3.62 -1.57
CA TYR A 81 -24.54 4.26 -2.32
C TYR A 81 -23.97 5.37 -3.21
N ARG A 82 -24.11 5.19 -4.53
CA ARG A 82 -23.85 6.20 -5.56
C ARG A 82 -25.16 6.55 -6.26
N SER A 83 -25.36 7.83 -6.57
CA SER A 83 -26.61 8.32 -7.16
C SER A 83 -26.92 7.63 -8.48
N CYS A 84 -28.07 6.97 -8.55
CA CYS A 84 -28.63 6.38 -9.77
C CYS A 84 -29.14 7.48 -10.70
N VAL A 85 -29.68 8.57 -10.16
CA VAL A 85 -30.23 9.68 -10.96
C VAL A 85 -29.18 10.33 -11.84
N LYS A 86 -27.92 10.43 -11.36
CA LYS A 86 -26.81 10.97 -12.15
C LYS A 86 -26.54 10.16 -13.44
N ALA A 87 -26.91 8.87 -13.47
CA ALA A 87 -26.73 7.99 -14.62
C ALA A 87 -27.95 7.95 -15.57
N LEU A 88 -29.09 8.51 -15.17
CA LEU A 88 -30.31 8.45 -15.97
C LEU A 88 -30.27 9.45 -17.14
N PRO A 89 -30.72 9.05 -18.35
CA PRO A 89 -30.69 9.91 -19.52
C PRO A 89 -31.69 11.07 -19.39
N GLN A 90 -31.24 12.29 -19.67
CA GLN A 90 -32.14 13.44 -19.83
C GLN A 90 -32.70 13.43 -21.27
N LEU A 91 -34.01 13.24 -21.43
CA LEU A 91 -34.62 13.20 -22.75
C LEU A 91 -34.67 14.60 -23.40
N PRO A 92 -34.23 14.74 -24.66
CA PRO A 92 -34.50 15.94 -25.45
C PRO A 92 -35.99 16.09 -25.75
N GLU A 93 -36.46 17.33 -25.95
CA GLU A 93 -37.89 17.64 -26.11
C GLU A 93 -38.58 16.91 -27.29
N SER A 94 -37.81 16.42 -28.26
CA SER A 94 -38.28 15.65 -29.43
C SER A 94 -38.80 14.25 -29.09
N MET A 95 -38.46 13.68 -27.93
CA MET A 95 -38.83 12.32 -27.50
C MET A 95 -39.90 12.27 -26.40
N LYS A 96 -40.73 13.30 -26.26
CA LYS A 96 -41.82 13.35 -25.25
C LYS A 96 -42.79 12.15 -25.29
N HIS A 97 -42.90 11.45 -26.43
CA HIS A 97 -43.75 10.27 -26.56
C HIS A 97 -43.21 9.03 -25.81
N SER A 98 -41.88 8.91 -25.63
CA SER A 98 -41.23 7.84 -24.86
C SER A 98 -41.04 8.19 -23.39
N GLN A 99 -41.53 9.35 -22.96
CA GLN A 99 -41.31 9.88 -21.62
C GLN A 99 -42.02 9.04 -20.53
N ALA A 100 -43.19 8.48 -20.84
CA ALA A 100 -43.93 7.61 -19.92
C ALA A 100 -43.17 6.29 -19.65
N ASP A 101 -42.64 5.67 -20.71
CA ASP A 101 -41.84 4.44 -20.60
C ASP A 101 -40.54 4.70 -19.84
N LEU A 102 -39.86 5.84 -20.11
CA LEU A 102 -38.68 6.21 -19.35
C LEU A 102 -38.99 6.45 -17.87
N TYR A 103 -40.13 7.08 -17.53
CA TYR A 103 -40.52 7.26 -16.13
C TYR A 103 -40.81 5.94 -15.44
N LEU A 104 -41.40 4.97 -16.14
CA LEU A 104 -41.64 3.62 -15.62
C LEU A 104 -40.32 2.90 -15.36
N GLU A 105 -39.39 2.87 -16.33
CA GLU A 105 -38.07 2.26 -16.17
C GLU A 105 -37.25 2.94 -15.07
N THR A 106 -37.25 4.29 -15.05
CA THR A 106 -36.62 5.08 -13.99
C THR A 106 -37.19 4.73 -12.62
N TYR A 107 -38.51 4.61 -12.53
CA TYR A 107 -39.16 4.21 -11.29
C TYR A 107 -38.72 2.80 -10.86
N GLN A 108 -38.68 1.83 -11.77
CA GLN A 108 -38.27 0.45 -11.45
C GLN A 108 -36.84 0.36 -10.92
N VAL A 109 -35.90 1.09 -11.54
CA VAL A 109 -34.50 1.14 -11.07
C VAL A 109 -34.41 1.77 -9.68
N LEU A 110 -35.06 2.93 -9.49
CA LEU A 110 -35.03 3.63 -8.21
C LEU A 110 -35.79 2.85 -7.13
N ASP A 111 -36.87 2.14 -7.45
CA ASP A 111 -37.66 1.39 -6.47
C ASP A 111 -36.85 0.29 -5.77
N LEU A 112 -35.95 -0.37 -6.51
CA LEU A 112 -35.03 -1.36 -5.95
C LEU A 112 -34.11 -0.72 -4.89
N GLU A 113 -33.51 0.43 -5.20
CA GLU A 113 -32.62 1.13 -4.26
C GLU A 113 -33.41 1.73 -3.07
N MET A 114 -34.60 2.26 -3.33
CA MET A 114 -35.49 2.77 -2.27
C MET A 114 -36.02 1.63 -1.38
N SER A 115 -36.21 0.42 -1.91
CA SER A 115 -36.55 -0.74 -1.08
C SER A 115 -35.46 -1.08 -0.07
N ARG A 116 -34.18 -0.93 -0.43
CA ARG A 116 -33.06 -1.10 0.51
C ARG A 116 -33.08 -0.04 1.60
N LEU A 117 -33.37 1.21 1.26
CA LEU A 117 -33.51 2.28 2.26
C LEU A 117 -34.70 2.06 3.20
N ARG A 118 -35.84 1.56 2.69
CA ARG A 118 -36.99 1.13 3.51
C ARG A 118 -36.62 -0.02 4.44
N GLU A 119 -35.83 -0.98 3.96
CA GLU A 119 -35.33 -2.08 4.78
C GLU A 119 -34.43 -1.56 5.92
N ILE A 120 -33.52 -0.63 5.63
CA ILE A 120 -32.68 0.03 6.66
C ILE A 120 -33.55 0.77 7.68
N GLN A 121 -34.57 1.52 7.23
CA GLN A 121 -35.50 2.22 8.11
C GLN A 121 -36.29 1.27 9.02
N ARG A 122 -36.78 0.14 8.49
CA ARG A 122 -37.50 -0.88 9.27
C ARG A 122 -36.56 -1.61 10.24
N TRP A 123 -35.37 -1.97 9.77
CA TRP A 123 -34.37 -2.68 10.56
C TRP A 123 -33.88 -1.83 11.72
N GLN A 124 -33.53 -0.56 11.50
CA GLN A 124 -33.04 0.30 12.59
C GLN A 124 -34.11 0.47 13.68
N ALA A 125 -35.38 0.49 13.32
CA ALA A 125 -36.48 0.53 14.29
C ALA A 125 -36.59 -0.78 15.09
N SER A 126 -36.47 -1.93 14.41
CA SER A 126 -36.42 -3.23 15.06
C SER A 126 -35.20 -3.37 15.99
N ALA A 127 -34.02 -2.95 15.53
CA ALA A 127 -32.77 -3.00 16.27
C ALA A 127 -32.82 -2.09 17.52
N ALA A 128 -33.32 -0.86 17.38
CA ALA A 128 -33.52 0.07 18.48
C ALA A 128 -34.48 -0.48 19.54
N SER A 129 -35.62 -1.02 19.12
CA SER A 129 -36.62 -1.58 20.05
C SER A 129 -36.09 -2.82 20.77
N LYS A 130 -35.40 -3.73 20.06
CA LYS A 130 -34.78 -4.93 20.65
C LYS A 130 -33.64 -4.55 21.62
N LEU A 131 -32.81 -3.57 21.28
CA LEU A 131 -31.74 -3.08 22.16
C LEU A 131 -32.33 -2.45 23.43
N ALA A 132 -33.35 -1.60 23.32
CA ALA A 132 -34.02 -1.00 24.46
C ALA A 132 -34.68 -2.06 25.36
N ALA A 133 -35.36 -3.05 24.77
CA ALA A 133 -35.97 -4.16 25.49
C ALA A 133 -34.92 -5.04 26.21
N ASP A 134 -33.77 -5.29 25.57
CA ASP A 134 -32.68 -6.04 26.17
C ASP A 134 -32.03 -5.28 27.34
N MET A 135 -31.80 -3.96 27.20
CA MET A 135 -31.34 -3.14 28.31
C MET A 135 -32.34 -3.16 29.48
N GLN A 136 -33.63 -3.02 29.22
CA GLN A 136 -34.65 -3.06 30.27
C GLN A 136 -34.66 -4.36 31.06
N ARG A 137 -34.37 -5.47 30.39
CA ARG A 137 -34.38 -6.80 31.00
C ARG A 137 -33.45 -6.85 32.21
N PHE A 138 -32.30 -6.18 32.13
CA PHE A 138 -31.33 -6.07 33.23
C PHE A 138 -31.69 -4.99 34.27
N SER A 139 -32.62 -4.10 33.93
CA SER A 139 -33.19 -3.10 34.84
C SER A 139 -34.40 -3.60 35.65
N ARG A 140 -34.81 -4.87 35.51
CA ARG A 140 -35.93 -5.45 36.28
C ARG A 140 -35.49 -5.84 37.71
N PRO A 141 -36.36 -5.68 38.73
CA PRO A 141 -36.08 -6.05 40.13
C PRO A 141 -35.51 -7.46 40.33
N GLU A 142 -36.02 -8.42 39.56
CA GLU A 142 -35.64 -9.84 39.62
C GLU A 142 -34.25 -10.12 39.01
N ARG A 143 -33.80 -9.26 38.09
CA ARG A 143 -32.52 -9.37 37.36
C ARG A 143 -31.46 -8.39 37.87
N HIS A 144 -31.82 -7.50 38.79
CA HIS A 144 -30.93 -6.51 39.39
C HIS A 144 -29.72 -7.11 40.13
N ILE A 145 -29.80 -8.39 40.54
CA ILE A 145 -28.76 -9.10 41.28
C ILE A 145 -27.77 -9.81 40.33
N ASN A 146 -28.09 -10.04 39.05
CA ASN A 146 -27.17 -10.77 38.15
C ASN A 146 -26.64 -9.89 37.00
N GLY A 147 -27.41 -8.87 36.58
CA GLY A 147 -27.10 -7.89 35.53
C GLY A 147 -26.42 -8.43 34.25
N PRO A 148 -25.94 -7.55 33.36
CA PRO A 148 -25.42 -7.96 32.07
C PRO A 148 -24.00 -8.53 32.20
N THR A 149 -23.77 -9.67 31.54
CA THR A 149 -22.40 -10.20 31.33
C THR A 149 -21.56 -9.21 30.53
N ILE A 150 -20.23 -9.31 30.62
CA ILE A 150 -19.30 -8.46 29.84
C ILE A 150 -19.47 -8.64 28.34
N THR A 151 -19.67 -9.87 27.88
CA THR A 151 -19.98 -10.17 26.48
C THR A 151 -21.29 -9.49 26.04
N HIS A 152 -22.28 -9.35 26.93
CA HIS A 152 -23.50 -8.56 26.66
C HIS A 152 -23.19 -7.08 26.55
N LEU A 153 -22.40 -6.53 27.49
CA LEU A 153 -22.01 -5.11 27.43
C LEU A 153 -21.32 -4.79 26.11
N TRP A 154 -20.36 -5.63 25.69
CA TRP A 154 -19.71 -5.49 24.38
C TRP A 154 -20.69 -5.62 23.21
N SER A 155 -21.65 -6.54 23.27
CA SER A 155 -22.67 -6.70 22.22
C SER A 155 -23.60 -5.47 22.12
N MET A 156 -24.01 -4.91 23.26
CA MET A 156 -24.77 -3.66 23.31
C MET A 156 -23.97 -2.49 22.72
N LEU A 157 -22.70 -2.36 23.09
CA LEU A 157 -21.81 -1.30 22.58
C LEU A 157 -21.53 -1.45 21.08
N LYS A 158 -21.28 -2.66 20.59
CA LYS A 158 -21.07 -2.96 19.17
C LYS A 158 -22.33 -2.65 18.35
N LEU A 159 -23.52 -3.01 18.84
CA LEU A 159 -24.77 -2.67 18.15
C LEU A 159 -25.01 -1.15 18.15
N LEU A 160 -24.74 -0.47 19.27
CA LEU A 160 -24.84 0.98 19.35
C LEU A 160 -23.85 1.68 18.39
N ASP A 161 -22.62 1.18 18.26
CA ASP A 161 -21.64 1.69 17.29
C ASP A 161 -22.15 1.59 15.85
N VAL A 162 -22.74 0.44 15.49
CA VAL A 162 -23.35 0.24 14.16
C VAL A 162 -24.49 1.24 13.91
N LEU A 163 -25.36 1.49 14.90
CA LEU A 163 -26.43 2.49 14.78
C LEU A 163 -25.86 3.92 14.61
N VAL A 164 -24.79 4.27 15.34
CA VAL A 164 -24.11 5.56 15.22
C VAL A 164 -23.47 5.73 13.83
N GLN A 165 -22.77 4.70 13.35
CA GLN A 165 -22.16 4.70 12.03
C GLN A 165 -23.20 4.82 10.91
N LEU A 166 -24.32 4.07 10.99
CA LEU A 166 -25.41 4.15 10.02
C LEU A 166 -26.00 5.55 9.93
N ASP A 167 -26.24 6.21 11.06
CA ASP A 167 -26.80 7.56 11.07
C ASP A 167 -25.81 8.57 10.49
N HIS A 168 -24.51 8.42 10.83
CA HIS A 168 -23.46 9.24 10.28
C HIS A 168 -23.32 9.08 8.76
N LEU A 169 -23.31 7.84 8.25
CA LEU A 169 -23.26 7.52 6.81
C LEU A 169 -24.48 8.06 6.07
N LYS A 170 -25.68 7.87 6.63
CA LYS A 170 -26.93 8.43 6.08
C LYS A 170 -26.83 9.95 5.95
N ASN A 171 -26.33 10.63 6.97
CA ASN A 171 -26.19 12.08 6.98
C ASN A 171 -25.06 12.60 6.06
N ALA A 172 -24.07 11.76 5.75
CA ALA A 172 -22.95 12.10 4.87
C ALA A 172 -23.31 11.99 3.37
N LYS A 173 -24.32 11.19 3.01
CA LYS A 173 -24.70 10.92 1.61
C LYS A 173 -25.83 11.82 1.11
N ALA A 174 -25.46 12.96 0.52
CA ALA A 174 -26.41 13.91 -0.07
C ALA A 174 -27.15 13.37 -1.32
N SER A 175 -26.63 12.32 -1.98
CA SER A 175 -27.28 11.66 -3.12
C SER A 175 -28.59 10.96 -2.75
N ILE A 176 -28.67 10.38 -1.56
CA ILE A 176 -29.85 9.63 -1.10
C ILE A 176 -31.14 10.50 -1.12
N PRO A 177 -31.21 11.68 -0.46
CA PRO A 177 -32.41 12.50 -0.50
C PRO A 177 -32.71 13.06 -1.90
N ASN A 178 -31.69 13.25 -2.74
CA ASN A 178 -31.87 13.71 -4.13
C ASN A 178 -32.54 12.62 -4.99
N ASP A 179 -32.04 11.39 -4.92
CA ASP A 179 -32.58 10.24 -5.64
C ASP A 179 -33.99 9.90 -5.16
N PHE A 180 -34.23 9.97 -3.85
CA PHE A 180 -35.57 9.82 -3.27
C PHE A 180 -36.55 10.89 -3.79
N SER A 181 -36.11 12.14 -3.91
CA SER A 181 -36.95 13.21 -4.44
C SER A 181 -37.37 12.96 -5.90
N TRP A 182 -36.47 12.39 -6.71
CA TRP A 182 -36.77 11.98 -8.08
C TRP A 182 -37.72 10.79 -8.11
N TYR A 183 -37.48 9.77 -7.29
CA TYR A 183 -38.34 8.62 -7.14
C TYR A 183 -39.78 9.00 -6.76
N LYS A 184 -39.98 9.93 -5.82
CA LYS A 184 -41.32 10.43 -5.47
C LYS A 184 -42.03 11.14 -6.63
N ARG A 185 -41.27 11.87 -7.47
CA ARG A 185 -41.81 12.52 -8.68
C ARG A 185 -42.22 11.48 -9.73
N THR A 186 -41.39 10.47 -10.00
CA THR A 186 -41.71 9.42 -10.98
C THR A 186 -42.85 8.54 -10.51
N PHE A 187 -42.90 8.20 -9.22
CA PHE A 187 -44.04 7.51 -8.60
C PHE A 187 -45.35 8.25 -8.86
N THR A 188 -45.38 9.58 -8.71
CA THR A 188 -46.60 10.37 -8.95
C THR A 188 -47.09 10.28 -10.41
N GLN A 189 -46.17 10.10 -11.37
CA GLN A 189 -46.51 9.95 -12.79
C GLN A 189 -46.98 8.53 -13.15
N VAL A 190 -46.41 7.50 -12.51
CA VAL A 190 -46.63 6.08 -12.86
C VAL A 190 -47.75 5.44 -12.04
N SER A 191 -47.97 5.89 -10.80
CA SER A 191 -48.90 5.26 -9.84
C SER A 191 -50.38 5.44 -10.15
N VAL A 192 -50.76 6.27 -11.12
CA VAL A 192 -52.16 6.60 -11.46
C VAL A 192 -53.02 5.35 -11.74
N GLN A 193 -52.41 4.23 -12.10
CA GLN A 193 -53.10 2.97 -12.45
C GLN A 193 -53.12 1.94 -11.31
N TRP A 194 -52.57 2.22 -10.13
CA TRP A 194 -52.38 1.24 -9.05
C TRP A 194 -53.50 1.27 -8.00
N GLN A 195 -53.77 0.13 -7.34
CA GLN A 195 -54.90 -0.01 -6.41
C GLN A 195 -54.61 0.46 -4.97
N ASP A 196 -53.34 0.48 -4.53
CA ASP A 196 -52.91 0.78 -3.14
C ASP A 196 -52.09 2.09 -3.01
N ILE A 197 -52.47 3.13 -3.74
CA ILE A 197 -51.68 4.38 -3.84
C ILE A 197 -51.55 5.10 -2.49
N ASP A 198 -52.61 5.13 -1.67
CA ASP A 198 -52.64 5.92 -0.44
C ASP A 198 -51.70 5.37 0.64
N SER A 199 -51.68 4.04 0.84
CA SER A 199 -50.75 3.40 1.78
C SER A 199 -49.30 3.56 1.33
N MET A 200 -49.02 3.43 0.03
CA MET A 200 -47.69 3.67 -0.51
C MET A 200 -47.25 5.13 -0.32
N ARG A 201 -48.16 6.10 -0.42
CA ARG A 201 -47.85 7.51 -0.15
C ARG A 201 -47.47 7.75 1.31
N GLU A 202 -48.18 7.14 2.26
CA GLU A 202 -47.84 7.22 3.68
C GLU A 202 -46.45 6.66 3.96
N GLU A 203 -46.11 5.47 3.41
CA GLU A 203 -44.77 4.90 3.56
C GLU A 203 -43.66 5.80 2.97
N LEU A 204 -43.94 6.47 1.84
CA LEU A 204 -43.01 7.42 1.24
C LEU A 204 -42.84 8.67 2.11
N ASP A 205 -43.90 9.18 2.73
CA ASP A 205 -43.82 10.33 3.62
C ASP A 205 -43.01 9.99 4.89
N ASP A 206 -43.19 8.79 5.46
CA ASP A 206 -42.39 8.31 6.58
C ASP A 206 -40.90 8.17 6.21
N LEU A 207 -40.61 7.59 5.03
CA LEU A 207 -39.24 7.49 4.53
C LEU A 207 -38.63 8.88 4.29
N GLN A 208 -39.41 9.84 3.79
CA GLN A 208 -38.95 11.21 3.59
C GLN A 208 -38.52 11.86 4.92
N ILE A 209 -39.29 11.66 5.99
CA ILE A 209 -38.96 12.16 7.33
C ILE A 209 -37.65 11.51 7.82
N PHE A 210 -37.51 10.19 7.67
CA PHE A 210 -36.30 9.47 8.06
C PHE A 210 -35.03 9.97 7.33
N LEU A 211 -35.12 10.18 6.02
CA LEU A 211 -33.98 10.61 5.20
C LEU A 211 -33.62 12.09 5.41
N SER A 212 -34.59 12.95 5.71
CA SER A 212 -34.35 14.39 5.92
C SER A 212 -33.93 14.75 7.33
N THR A 213 -34.29 13.93 8.32
CA THR A 213 -33.98 14.19 9.73
C THR A 213 -32.55 13.77 10.05
N ARG A 214 -31.70 14.72 10.48
CA ARG A 214 -30.36 14.38 11.00
C ARG A 214 -30.50 13.63 12.32
N TRP A 215 -29.63 12.66 12.55
CA TRP A 215 -29.64 11.81 13.74
C TRP A 215 -30.95 11.01 13.97
N ALA A 216 -31.70 10.70 12.91
CA ALA A 216 -33.01 10.03 13.00
C ALA A 216 -32.95 8.65 13.70
N ILE A 217 -31.88 7.89 13.49
CA ILE A 217 -31.73 6.55 14.08
C ILE A 217 -31.52 6.68 15.59
N LEU A 218 -30.65 7.60 16.03
CA LEU A 218 -30.42 7.86 17.45
C LEU A 218 -31.65 8.46 18.14
N LEU A 219 -32.40 9.33 17.46
CA LEU A 219 -33.65 9.87 18.00
C LEU A 219 -34.70 8.77 18.18
N ASN A 220 -34.82 7.86 17.23
CA ASN A 220 -35.70 6.70 17.35
C ASN A 220 -35.26 5.77 18.50
N LEU A 221 -33.95 5.52 18.65
CA LEU A 221 -33.41 4.78 19.78
C LEU A 221 -33.78 5.41 21.13
N HIS A 222 -33.65 6.74 21.25
CA HIS A 222 -34.06 7.45 22.45
C HIS A 222 -35.57 7.30 22.72
N VAL A 223 -36.42 7.35 21.70
CA VAL A 223 -37.87 7.13 21.85
C VAL A 223 -38.16 5.71 22.35
N GLU A 224 -37.52 4.69 21.77
CA GLU A 224 -37.68 3.30 22.22
C GLU A 224 -37.16 3.10 23.65
N MET A 225 -36.04 3.72 24.02
CA MET A 225 -35.54 3.71 25.40
C MET A 225 -36.50 4.40 26.37
N PHE A 226 -37.10 5.53 25.98
CA PHE A 226 -38.05 6.26 26.83
C PHE A 226 -39.36 5.52 27.07
N ARG A 227 -39.82 4.71 26.10
CA ARG A 227 -41.00 3.83 26.26
C ARG A 227 -40.82 2.77 27.35
N VAL A 228 -39.58 2.57 27.77
CA VAL A 228 -39.12 1.41 28.50
C VAL A 228 -38.51 1.89 29.82
N ASN A 229 -39.15 1.58 30.95
CA ASN A 229 -38.72 2.13 32.24
C ASN A 229 -37.33 1.63 32.70
N ASN A 230 -36.58 2.50 33.36
CA ASN A 230 -35.29 2.22 34.05
C ASN A 230 -34.09 1.85 33.15
N VAL A 231 -34.07 2.23 31.87
CA VAL A 231 -32.91 1.97 30.97
C VAL A 231 -31.65 2.75 31.37
N GLU A 232 -31.83 3.91 32.03
CA GLU A 232 -30.75 4.81 32.48
C GLU A 232 -29.67 4.13 33.33
N ASP A 233 -30.05 3.13 34.15
CA ASP A 233 -29.09 2.37 34.96
C ASP A 233 -28.08 1.61 34.11
N ILE A 234 -28.52 1.02 33.00
CA ILE A 234 -27.66 0.25 32.10
C ILE A 234 -26.80 1.19 31.26
N LEU A 235 -27.33 2.34 30.83
CA LEU A 235 -26.53 3.37 30.17
C LEU A 235 -25.36 3.83 31.05
N GLN A 236 -25.58 4.02 32.35
CA GLN A 236 -24.51 4.35 33.29
C GLN A 236 -23.48 3.23 33.44
N VAL A 237 -23.91 1.96 33.47
CA VAL A 237 -23.00 0.80 33.51
C VAL A 237 -22.14 0.75 32.24
N LEU A 238 -22.73 0.99 31.07
CA LEU A 238 -22.02 1.04 29.80
C LEU A 238 -21.00 2.18 29.75
N ILE A 239 -21.33 3.36 30.28
CA ILE A 239 -20.38 4.49 30.38
C ILE A 239 -19.21 4.15 31.31
N VAL A 240 -19.48 3.56 32.48
CA VAL A 240 -18.42 3.13 33.42
C VAL A 240 -17.50 2.12 32.75
N PHE A 241 -18.08 1.09 32.10
CA PHE A 241 -17.34 0.06 31.38
C PHE A 241 -16.46 0.66 30.27
N ALA A 242 -17.01 1.56 29.45
CA ALA A 242 -16.27 2.20 28.36
C ALA A 242 -15.11 3.06 28.87
N VAL A 243 -15.35 3.87 29.92
CA VAL A 243 -14.32 4.74 30.51
C VAL A 243 -13.19 3.92 31.16
N GLU A 244 -13.54 2.84 31.86
CA GLU A 244 -12.52 1.99 32.51
C GLU A 244 -11.70 1.22 31.50
N SER A 245 -12.34 0.67 30.48
CA SER A 245 -11.65 -0.04 29.40
C SER A 245 -10.66 0.90 28.69
N LEU A 246 -11.08 2.13 28.37
CA LEU A 246 -10.23 3.14 27.71
C LEU A 246 -9.06 3.63 28.57
N GLU A 247 -9.20 3.65 29.89
CA GLU A 247 -8.12 4.05 30.81
C GLU A 247 -7.15 2.92 31.14
N LEU A 248 -7.60 1.66 31.10
CA LEU A 248 -6.76 0.49 31.39
C LEU A 248 -5.84 0.12 30.23
N ASP A 249 -6.30 0.27 28.98
CA ASP A 249 -5.57 0.11 27.69
C ASP A 249 -4.86 -1.25 27.45
N PHE A 250 -4.71 -2.10 28.47
CA PHE A 250 -3.92 -3.34 28.43
C PHE A 250 -4.56 -4.46 27.61
N ALA A 251 -5.89 -4.50 27.54
CA ALA A 251 -6.65 -5.58 26.89
C ALA A 251 -7.40 -5.13 25.63
N LEU A 252 -7.23 -3.88 25.19
CA LEU A 252 -7.97 -3.33 24.06
C LEU A 252 -7.11 -3.32 22.79
N LEU A 253 -7.63 -3.92 21.72
CA LEU A 253 -7.12 -3.68 20.38
C LEU A 253 -7.76 -2.43 19.76
N PHE A 254 -7.14 -1.85 18.74
CA PHE A 254 -7.59 -0.60 18.13
C PHE A 254 -9.05 -0.62 17.64
N PRO A 255 -9.62 -1.72 17.10
CA PRO A 255 -11.01 -1.70 16.66
C PRO A 255 -11.96 -1.50 17.83
N GLU A 256 -11.66 -2.13 18.97
CA GLU A 256 -12.42 -2.02 20.21
C GLU A 256 -12.27 -0.64 20.84
N ARG A 257 -11.03 -0.11 20.87
CA ARG A 257 -10.76 1.26 21.31
C ARG A 257 -11.58 2.28 20.51
N HIS A 258 -11.58 2.18 19.19
CA HIS A 258 -12.32 3.12 18.33
C HIS A 258 -13.85 2.98 18.48
N ILE A 259 -14.38 1.76 18.69
CA ILE A 259 -15.81 1.55 19.04
C ILE A 259 -16.18 2.33 20.30
N LEU A 260 -15.40 2.18 21.38
CA LEU A 260 -15.67 2.85 22.65
C LEU A 260 -15.63 4.37 22.51
N LEU A 261 -14.64 4.90 21.77
CA LEU A 261 -14.49 6.33 21.54
C LEU A 261 -15.66 6.93 20.72
N ARG A 262 -16.21 6.19 19.74
CA ARG A 262 -17.37 6.63 18.94
C ARG A 262 -18.68 6.62 19.73
N VAL A 263 -18.87 5.60 20.56
CA VAL A 263 -20.13 5.37 21.29
C VAL A 263 -20.25 6.20 22.57
N LEU A 264 -19.13 6.48 23.26
CA LEU A 264 -19.12 7.18 24.54
C LEU A 264 -19.81 8.57 24.51
N PRO A 265 -19.61 9.45 23.51
CA PRO A 265 -20.32 10.72 23.42
C PRO A 265 -21.84 10.53 23.36
N VAL A 266 -22.31 9.54 22.60
CA VAL A 266 -23.74 9.25 22.42
C VAL A 266 -24.34 8.70 23.71
N LEU A 267 -23.64 7.79 24.39
CA LEU A 267 -24.08 7.27 25.69
C LEU A 267 -24.24 8.39 26.73
N VAL A 268 -23.31 9.34 26.79
CA VAL A 268 -23.38 10.48 27.72
C VAL A 268 -24.61 11.35 27.44
N VAL A 269 -24.94 11.61 26.17
CA VAL A 269 -26.15 12.36 25.80
C VAL A 269 -27.42 11.58 26.19
N LEU A 270 -27.49 10.29 25.88
CA LEU A 270 -28.65 9.45 26.20
C LEU A 270 -28.86 9.32 27.71
N ALA A 271 -27.78 9.17 28.50
CA ALA A 271 -27.82 9.01 29.95
C ALA A 271 -28.15 10.31 30.73
N THR A 272 -28.32 11.43 30.03
CA THR A 272 -28.55 12.76 30.63
C THR A 272 -29.92 13.33 30.21
N SER A 273 -30.90 12.43 30.11
CA SER A 273 -32.30 12.75 29.79
C SER A 273 -32.99 13.57 30.91
N SER A 274 -32.56 13.45 32.17
CA SER A 274 -33.09 14.17 33.34
C SER A 274 -31.99 14.74 34.26
N GLU A 275 -32.32 15.77 35.06
CA GLU A 275 -31.40 16.34 36.05
C GLU A 275 -30.96 15.30 37.10
N LYS A 276 -31.90 14.48 37.58
CA LYS A 276 -31.60 13.39 38.53
C LYS A 276 -30.62 12.38 37.94
N ASP A 277 -30.82 12.04 36.67
CA ASP A 277 -30.00 11.06 35.96
C ASP A 277 -28.59 11.61 35.73
N SER A 278 -28.48 12.89 35.37
CA SER A 278 -27.19 13.57 35.24
C SER A 278 -26.40 13.63 36.56
N GLU A 279 -27.04 13.97 37.69
CA GLU A 279 -26.38 13.93 38.99
C GLU A 279 -25.94 12.51 39.37
N SER A 280 -26.76 11.50 39.05
CA SER A 280 -26.46 10.10 39.36
C SER A 280 -25.29 9.57 38.52
N LEU A 281 -25.21 9.93 37.23
CA LEU A 281 -24.09 9.64 36.35
C LEU A 281 -22.80 10.26 36.89
N TYR A 282 -22.83 11.56 37.25
CA TYR A 282 -21.64 12.28 37.71
C TYR A 282 -21.16 11.85 39.10
N LYS A 283 -22.01 11.20 39.90
CA LYS A 283 -21.60 10.50 41.13
C LYS A 283 -20.82 9.21 40.82
N ARG A 284 -21.13 8.52 39.71
CA ARG A 284 -20.43 7.28 39.29
C ARG A 284 -19.16 7.57 38.51
N VAL A 285 -19.22 8.46 37.52
CA VAL A 285 -18.09 8.86 36.68
C VAL A 285 -17.88 10.36 36.78
N LYS A 286 -16.69 10.76 37.27
CA LYS A 286 -16.32 12.17 37.34
C LYS A 286 -16.30 12.77 35.93
N ILE A 287 -17.02 13.87 35.71
CA ILE A 287 -17.05 14.61 34.43
C ILE A 287 -15.65 14.95 33.88
N ASN A 288 -14.65 15.16 34.74
CA ASN A 288 -13.27 15.42 34.32
C ASN A 288 -12.64 14.22 33.59
N ARG A 289 -12.99 12.97 33.94
CA ARG A 289 -12.50 11.78 33.21
C ARG A 289 -13.03 11.79 31.77
N LEU A 290 -14.33 12.05 31.60
CA LEU A 290 -14.97 12.17 30.29
C LEU A 290 -14.35 13.31 29.45
N ILE A 291 -14.14 14.48 30.07
CA ILE A 291 -13.48 15.61 29.40
C ILE A 291 -12.06 15.25 28.95
N ASN A 292 -11.29 14.54 29.77
CA ASN A 292 -9.93 14.14 29.41
C ASN A 292 -9.93 13.16 28.23
N ILE A 293 -10.82 12.17 28.20
CA ILE A 293 -10.95 11.24 27.07
C ILE A 293 -11.28 11.99 25.78
N PHE A 294 -12.32 12.84 25.79
CA PHE A 294 -12.71 13.60 24.59
C PHE A 294 -11.67 14.64 24.15
N LYS A 295 -10.81 15.11 25.07
CA LYS A 295 -9.69 15.99 24.73
C LYS A 295 -8.49 15.23 24.19
N ASN A 296 -8.23 14.01 24.63
CA ASN A 296 -7.10 13.23 24.13
C ASN A 296 -7.33 12.79 22.68
N ASP A 297 -8.58 12.44 22.35
CA ASP A 297 -8.98 11.94 21.03
C ASP A 297 -10.03 12.87 20.38
N PRO A 298 -9.67 14.11 19.96
CA PRO A 298 -10.63 15.07 19.40
C PRO A 298 -11.17 14.68 18.02
N VAL A 299 -10.45 13.84 17.29
CA VAL A 299 -10.80 13.29 15.98
C VAL A 299 -10.61 11.78 16.01
N ILE A 300 -11.65 11.03 15.67
CA ILE A 300 -11.69 9.57 15.73
C ILE A 300 -12.07 9.01 14.35
N PRO A 301 -11.43 7.92 13.90
CA PRO A 301 -11.87 7.20 12.72
C PRO A 301 -13.30 6.66 12.83
N ALA A 302 -14.11 6.89 11.79
CA ALA A 302 -15.52 6.48 11.76
C ALA A 302 -15.79 5.36 10.76
N PHE A 303 -15.47 5.62 9.50
CA PHE A 303 -15.51 4.73 8.35
C PHE A 303 -14.29 5.10 7.47
N PRO A 304 -13.83 4.31 6.48
CA PRO A 304 -12.52 4.47 5.84
C PRO A 304 -12.06 5.92 5.57
N ASP A 305 -12.86 6.71 4.85
CA ASP A 305 -12.60 8.11 4.50
C ASP A 305 -13.43 9.13 5.31
N LEU A 306 -14.02 8.69 6.42
CA LEU A 306 -14.87 9.48 7.30
C LEU A 306 -14.31 9.54 8.73
N HIS A 307 -14.44 10.70 9.35
CA HIS A 307 -14.02 10.94 10.72
C HIS A 307 -15.17 11.50 11.54
N LEU A 308 -15.14 11.20 12.84
CA LEU A 308 -16.06 11.75 13.83
C LEU A 308 -15.28 12.60 14.82
N SER A 309 -15.98 13.57 15.42
CA SER A 309 -15.46 14.32 16.55
C SER A 309 -16.42 14.21 17.74
N PRO A 310 -15.95 13.75 18.91
CA PRO A 310 -16.76 13.70 20.13
C PRO A 310 -17.44 15.04 20.44
N ALA A 311 -16.68 16.13 20.34
CA ALA A 311 -17.19 17.48 20.59
C ALA A 311 -18.28 17.87 19.58
N ALA A 312 -18.13 17.52 18.31
CA ALA A 312 -19.15 17.80 17.28
C ALA A 312 -20.43 17.01 17.53
N ILE A 313 -20.33 15.71 17.86
CA ILE A 313 -21.49 14.86 18.19
C ILE A 313 -22.27 15.46 19.36
N LEU A 314 -21.58 15.82 20.46
CA LEU A 314 -22.22 16.41 21.64
C LEU A 314 -22.97 17.71 21.29
N LYS A 315 -22.35 18.59 20.48
CA LYS A 315 -22.97 19.84 20.03
C LYS A 315 -24.18 19.62 19.13
N GLU A 316 -24.06 18.76 18.11
CA GLU A 316 -25.17 18.48 17.19
C GLU A 316 -26.36 17.83 17.90
N LEU A 317 -26.11 16.89 18.81
CA LEU A 317 -27.17 16.25 19.59
C LEU A 317 -27.82 17.20 20.61
N SER A 318 -27.08 18.19 21.15
CA SER A 318 -27.63 19.13 22.14
C SER A 318 -28.88 19.88 21.68
N ILE A 319 -29.08 20.04 20.37
CA ILE A 319 -30.26 20.69 19.77
C ILE A 319 -31.53 19.85 20.01
N TYR A 320 -31.40 18.53 19.99
CA TYR A 320 -32.52 17.61 20.19
C TYR A 320 -32.74 17.28 21.68
N PHE A 321 -31.68 17.32 22.49
CA PHE A 321 -31.70 16.96 23.90
C PHE A 321 -31.63 18.21 24.80
N GLN A 322 -32.77 18.88 25.03
CA GLN A 322 -32.87 20.14 25.80
C GLN A 322 -32.31 20.08 27.22
N ARG A 323 -32.23 18.90 27.84
CA ARG A 323 -31.65 18.73 29.19
C ARG A 323 -30.13 18.61 29.16
N PHE A 324 -29.59 17.98 28.12
CA PHE A 324 -28.15 17.94 27.87
C PHE A 324 -27.60 19.32 27.48
N SER A 325 -28.40 20.18 26.82
CA SER A 325 -27.96 21.53 26.43
C SER A 325 -27.58 22.43 27.62
N ALA A 326 -27.98 22.08 28.85
CA ALA A 326 -27.57 22.77 30.08
C ALA A 326 -26.12 22.43 30.51
N GLN A 327 -25.49 21.39 29.94
CA GLN A 327 -24.16 20.92 30.31
C GLN A 327 -23.04 21.68 29.59
N THR A 328 -22.89 22.95 29.94
CA THR A 328 -21.93 23.88 29.32
C THR A 328 -20.48 23.34 29.29
N ARG A 329 -20.03 22.62 30.33
CA ARG A 329 -18.65 22.11 30.41
C ARG A 329 -18.26 21.15 29.30
N LEU A 330 -19.20 20.31 28.83
CA LEU A 330 -18.96 19.39 27.72
C LEU A 330 -19.17 20.07 26.36
N LEU A 331 -20.10 21.01 26.28
CA LEU A 331 -20.39 21.77 25.05
C LEU A 331 -19.34 22.84 24.72
N THR A 332 -18.55 23.27 25.71
CA THR A 332 -17.40 24.16 25.51
C THR A 332 -16.17 23.47 24.91
N LEU A 333 -16.21 22.15 24.71
CA LEU A 333 -15.10 21.45 24.06
C LEU A 333 -14.97 21.94 22.60
N PRO A 334 -13.76 22.32 22.17
CA PRO A 334 -13.53 22.80 20.81
C PRO A 334 -13.73 21.65 19.82
N ALA A 335 -14.55 21.89 18.80
CA ALA A 335 -14.58 21.01 17.63
C ALA A 335 -13.26 21.16 16.84
N PRO A 336 -12.90 20.22 15.94
CA PRO A 336 -11.61 20.24 15.26
C PRO A 336 -11.34 21.57 14.56
N HIS A 337 -12.33 22.15 13.89
CA HIS A 337 -12.20 23.44 13.20
C HIS A 337 -12.07 24.65 14.16
N GLU A 338 -12.44 24.51 15.43
CA GLU A 338 -12.42 25.57 16.46
C GLU A 338 -11.15 25.53 17.33
N LEU A 339 -10.30 24.50 17.19
CA LEU A 339 -9.10 24.35 18.00
C LEU A 339 -8.16 25.56 17.81
N PRO A 340 -7.65 26.16 18.91
CA PRO A 340 -6.64 27.20 18.86
C PRO A 340 -5.39 26.75 18.08
N PRO A 341 -4.65 27.66 17.41
CA PRO A 341 -3.49 27.29 16.60
C PRO A 341 -2.41 26.53 17.39
N ARG A 342 -2.21 26.90 18.65
CA ARG A 342 -1.24 26.24 19.55
C ARG A 342 -1.65 24.79 19.85
N ASP A 343 -2.89 24.59 20.31
CA ASP A 343 -3.41 23.27 20.63
C ASP A 343 -3.44 22.39 19.37
N ALA A 344 -3.80 22.96 18.22
CA ALA A 344 -3.77 22.27 16.94
C ALA A 344 -2.37 21.77 16.55
N GLN A 345 -1.31 22.52 16.86
CA GLN A 345 0.08 22.05 16.65
C GLN A 345 0.46 20.92 17.60
N ASP A 346 0.04 20.98 18.86
CA ASP A 346 0.31 19.92 19.84
C ASP A 346 -0.43 18.62 19.46
N TYR A 347 -1.69 18.71 19.03
CA TYR A 347 -2.42 17.58 18.47
C TYR A 347 -1.77 17.06 17.18
N GLN A 348 -1.35 17.95 16.28
CA GLN A 348 -0.65 17.53 15.07
C GLN A 348 0.62 16.74 15.43
N ARG A 349 1.38 17.14 16.44
CA ARG A 349 2.53 16.36 16.91
C ARG A 349 2.13 14.97 17.42
N HIS A 350 0.98 14.88 18.08
CA HIS A 350 0.43 13.62 18.56
C HIS A 350 0.00 12.68 17.42
N TYR A 351 -0.74 13.19 16.43
CA TYR A 351 -1.31 12.38 15.35
C TYR A 351 -0.31 12.00 14.25
N LEU A 352 0.67 12.86 13.95
CA LEU A 352 1.59 12.61 12.84
C LEU A 352 2.66 11.56 13.18
N ILE A 353 2.72 10.50 12.36
CA ILE A 353 3.66 9.38 12.44
C ILE A 353 5.11 9.85 12.40
N ILE A 354 5.42 10.94 11.69
CA ILE A 354 6.79 11.49 11.60
C ILE A 354 7.41 11.78 12.97
N ASN A 355 6.61 12.11 13.99
CA ASN A 355 7.11 12.38 15.34
C ASN A 355 7.35 11.11 16.18
N HIS A 356 6.81 9.97 15.74
CA HIS A 356 6.89 8.67 16.43
C HIS A 356 7.73 7.64 15.66
N ILE A 357 8.08 7.90 14.39
CA ILE A 357 8.75 6.91 13.54
C ILE A 357 10.10 6.45 14.11
N GLY A 358 10.80 7.33 14.84
CA GLY A 358 12.06 6.99 15.50
C GLY A 358 11.89 5.94 16.60
N THR A 359 10.84 6.04 17.42
CA THR A 359 10.54 5.04 18.46
C THR A 359 9.98 3.77 17.83
N ILE A 360 9.10 3.90 16.83
CA ILE A 360 8.53 2.73 16.13
C ILE A 360 9.62 1.89 15.47
N ARG A 361 10.62 2.52 14.85
CA ARG A 361 11.76 1.80 14.26
C ARG A 361 12.52 0.97 15.30
N ALA A 362 12.78 1.56 16.47
CA ALA A 362 13.45 0.84 17.56
C ALA A 362 12.58 -0.30 18.13
N GLU A 363 11.27 -0.08 18.29
CA GLU A 363 10.32 -1.12 18.71
C GLU A 363 10.27 -2.27 17.70
N HIS A 364 10.21 -1.97 16.40
CA HIS A 364 10.21 -2.96 15.32
C HIS A 364 11.47 -3.81 15.32
N ASP A 365 12.64 -3.18 15.36
CA ASP A 365 13.92 -3.90 15.29
C ASP A 365 14.12 -4.82 16.50
N ASP A 366 13.80 -4.32 17.70
CA ASP A 366 13.86 -5.09 18.94
C ASP A 366 12.88 -6.27 18.94
N PHE A 367 11.62 -6.01 18.57
CA PHE A 367 10.59 -7.05 18.48
C PHE A 367 10.97 -8.15 17.48
N THR A 368 11.41 -7.78 16.28
CA THR A 368 11.73 -8.75 15.21
C THR A 368 12.87 -9.68 15.64
N ILE A 369 13.91 -9.14 16.28
CA ILE A 369 15.04 -9.92 16.80
C ILE A 369 14.59 -10.86 17.92
N ARG A 370 13.82 -10.37 18.89
CA ARG A 370 13.34 -11.17 20.02
C ARG A 370 12.34 -12.25 19.59
N PHE A 371 11.45 -11.93 18.66
CA PHE A 371 10.50 -12.89 18.10
C PHE A 371 11.22 -14.01 17.35
N ALA A 372 12.17 -13.67 16.46
CA ALA A 372 12.98 -14.66 15.75
C ALA A 372 13.81 -15.54 16.71
N SER A 373 14.38 -14.95 17.76
CA SER A 373 15.08 -15.70 18.82
C SER A 373 14.14 -16.67 19.55
N SER A 374 12.96 -16.22 19.94
CA SER A 374 11.96 -17.04 20.65
C SER A 374 11.46 -18.19 19.76
N LEU A 375 11.29 -17.93 18.45
CA LEU A 375 10.93 -18.95 17.48
C LEU A 375 12.01 -20.01 17.33
N ASN A 376 13.28 -19.60 17.25
CA ASN A 376 14.41 -20.54 17.20
C ASN A 376 14.47 -21.42 18.46
N GLN A 377 14.20 -20.86 19.64
CA GLN A 377 14.11 -21.64 20.89
C GLN A 377 12.96 -22.65 20.85
N LEU A 378 11.80 -22.26 20.31
CA LEU A 378 10.65 -23.16 20.16
C LEU A 378 10.93 -24.29 19.18
N LEU A 379 11.64 -24.01 18.08
CA LEU A 379 12.10 -25.02 17.11
C LEU A 379 13.10 -25.99 17.75
N LEU A 380 14.06 -25.48 18.52
CA LEU A 380 15.02 -26.31 19.27
C LEU A 380 14.31 -27.22 20.25
N LEU A 381 13.30 -26.72 20.96
CA LEU A 381 12.50 -27.51 21.90
C LEU A 381 11.79 -28.68 21.22
N LYS A 382 11.26 -28.50 20.00
CA LYS A 382 10.66 -29.60 19.22
C LYS A 382 11.68 -30.66 18.76
N SER A 383 12.95 -30.30 18.65
CA SER A 383 14.01 -31.21 18.19
C SER A 383 14.63 -32.07 19.31
N ILE A 384 14.39 -31.73 20.57
CA ILE A 384 15.01 -32.40 21.73
C ILE A 384 13.99 -33.35 22.37
N ASP A 385 14.27 -34.65 22.33
CA ASP A 385 13.50 -35.64 23.09
C ASP A 385 13.82 -35.56 24.59
N GLY A 386 12.78 -35.37 25.42
CA GLY A 386 12.91 -35.35 26.89
C GLY A 386 13.49 -34.05 27.46
N ALA A 387 13.19 -32.91 26.82
CA ALA A 387 13.57 -31.59 27.32
C ALA A 387 13.09 -31.32 28.76
N ASP A 388 13.87 -30.51 29.50
CA ASP A 388 13.53 -30.12 30.87
C ASP A 388 12.17 -29.40 30.93
N VAL A 389 11.34 -29.76 31.92
CA VAL A 389 9.94 -29.31 32.01
C VAL A 389 9.86 -27.82 32.33
N ASP A 390 10.77 -27.31 33.17
CA ASP A 390 10.78 -25.90 33.55
C ASP A 390 11.27 -25.03 32.39
N TRP A 391 12.33 -25.46 31.69
CA TRP A 391 12.75 -24.82 30.45
C TRP A 391 11.64 -24.82 29.38
N CYS A 392 10.89 -25.93 29.24
CA CYS A 392 9.78 -26.00 28.29
C CYS A 392 8.69 -24.97 28.58
N LYS A 393 8.34 -24.80 29.86
CA LYS A 393 7.36 -23.79 30.28
C LYS A 393 7.87 -22.38 30.03
N GLU A 394 9.14 -22.11 30.30
CA GLU A 394 9.75 -20.81 30.06
C GLU A 394 9.73 -20.44 28.57
N VAL A 395 10.15 -21.34 27.68
CA VAL A 395 10.15 -21.08 26.23
C VAL A 395 8.74 -20.84 25.68
N LYS A 396 7.75 -21.65 26.09
CA LYS A 396 6.35 -21.48 25.66
C LYS A 396 5.70 -20.22 26.25
N GLY A 397 6.05 -19.87 27.48
CA GLY A 397 5.62 -18.62 28.13
C GLY A 397 6.20 -17.39 27.44
N ASN A 398 7.50 -17.39 27.13
CA ASN A 398 8.16 -16.34 26.37
C ASN A 398 7.49 -16.15 24.99
N MET A 399 7.14 -17.24 24.30
CA MET A 399 6.42 -17.16 23.03
C MET A 399 5.03 -16.54 23.18
N TYR A 400 4.30 -16.87 24.24
CA TYR A 400 3.01 -16.25 24.56
C TYR A 400 3.15 -14.73 24.75
N ASP A 401 4.13 -14.29 25.53
CA ASP A 401 4.40 -12.87 25.76
C ASP A 401 4.77 -12.14 24.45
N MET A 402 5.52 -12.80 23.56
CA MET A 402 5.85 -12.27 22.23
C MET A 402 4.64 -12.11 21.32
N VAL A 403 3.68 -13.03 21.37
CA VAL A 403 2.44 -12.89 20.60
C VAL A 403 1.57 -11.76 21.14
N VAL A 404 1.45 -11.63 22.47
CA VAL A 404 0.72 -10.53 23.11
C VAL A 404 1.33 -9.18 22.71
N GLU A 405 2.65 -9.04 22.82
CA GLU A 405 3.35 -7.82 22.43
C GLU A 405 3.19 -7.52 20.94
N GLY A 406 3.30 -8.54 20.07
CA GLY A 406 3.11 -8.40 18.63
C GLY A 406 1.73 -7.88 18.25
N PHE A 407 0.66 -8.41 18.88
CA PHE A 407 -0.70 -7.89 18.68
C PHE A 407 -0.85 -6.45 19.15
N GLN A 408 -0.29 -6.11 20.30
CA GLN A 408 -0.34 -4.74 20.82
C GLN A 408 0.45 -3.76 19.94
N LEU A 409 1.61 -4.16 19.40
CA LEU A 409 2.40 -3.36 18.45
C LEU A 409 1.64 -3.12 17.15
N LEU A 410 1.20 -4.19 16.48
CA LEU A 410 0.42 -4.08 15.23
C LEU A 410 -0.84 -3.24 15.42
N SER A 411 -1.55 -3.45 16.54
CA SER A 411 -2.72 -2.67 16.90
C SER A 411 -2.40 -1.17 17.02
N ARG A 412 -1.36 -0.80 17.78
CA ARG A 412 -0.94 0.61 17.94
C ARG A 412 -0.51 1.23 16.62
N TRP A 413 0.26 0.51 15.80
CA TRP A 413 0.78 1.03 14.53
C TRP A 413 -0.32 1.23 13.50
N THR A 414 -1.24 0.27 13.35
CA THR A 414 -2.40 0.40 12.44
C THR A 414 -3.36 1.50 12.90
N ALA A 415 -3.62 1.61 14.21
CA ALA A 415 -4.41 2.69 14.79
C ALA A 415 -3.83 4.06 14.41
N ARG A 416 -2.52 4.25 14.56
CA ARG A 416 -1.81 5.50 14.25
C ARG A 416 -1.98 5.91 12.79
N ILE A 417 -1.92 4.97 11.85
CA ILE A 417 -2.17 5.26 10.43
C ILE A 417 -3.59 5.80 10.24
N TRP A 418 -4.59 5.12 10.79
CA TRP A 418 -5.98 5.52 10.61
C TRP A 418 -6.30 6.85 11.30
N GLU A 419 -5.77 7.05 12.50
CA GLU A 419 -5.89 8.29 13.28
C GLU A 419 -5.24 9.48 12.55
N GLN A 420 -4.05 9.30 11.96
CA GLN A 420 -3.43 10.32 11.11
C GLN A 420 -4.32 10.66 9.91
N CYS A 421 -4.89 9.66 9.23
CA CYS A 421 -5.80 9.89 8.11
C CYS A 421 -7.02 10.71 8.56
N ALA A 422 -7.68 10.30 9.65
CA ALA A 422 -8.81 11.02 10.21
C ALA A 422 -8.46 12.47 10.58
N TRP A 423 -7.29 12.70 11.19
CA TRP A 423 -6.79 14.04 11.49
C TRP A 423 -6.59 14.88 10.22
N LYS A 424 -5.95 14.33 9.18
CA LYS A 424 -5.72 15.00 7.89
C LYS A 424 -7.04 15.31 7.16
N PHE A 425 -8.00 14.39 7.17
CA PHE A 425 -9.35 14.61 6.62
C PHE A 425 -10.10 15.74 7.32
N SER A 426 -9.93 15.89 8.63
CA SER A 426 -10.52 17.01 9.39
C SER A 426 -9.87 18.37 9.11
N ARG A 427 -8.71 18.39 8.45
CA ARG A 427 -7.89 19.58 8.19
C ARG A 427 -7.39 19.63 6.74
N PRO A 428 -8.24 20.04 5.78
CA PRO A 428 -7.82 20.28 4.41
C PRO A 428 -6.70 21.32 4.33
N CYS A 429 -5.73 21.08 3.45
CA CYS A 429 -4.64 22.01 3.16
C CYS A 429 -5.21 23.33 2.60
N LYS A 430 -4.77 24.46 3.18
CA LYS A 430 -5.24 25.81 2.80
C LYS A 430 -4.44 26.42 1.65
N GLU A 431 -3.22 25.95 1.41
CA GLU A 431 -2.25 26.50 0.47
C GLU A 431 -1.83 25.40 -0.53
N ALA A 432 -2.70 25.05 -1.47
CA ALA A 432 -2.28 24.25 -2.62
C ALA A 432 -1.43 25.17 -3.51
N ILE A 433 -0.12 25.16 -3.30
CA ILE A 433 0.83 25.85 -4.18
C ILE A 433 0.84 25.07 -5.50
N PRO A 434 0.49 25.68 -6.64
CA PRO A 434 0.54 25.00 -7.93
C PRO A 434 2.02 24.73 -8.27
N SER A 435 2.48 23.52 -7.99
CA SER A 435 3.75 23.02 -8.52
C SER A 435 3.52 22.63 -9.98
N GLU A 436 4.17 23.40 -10.86
CA GLU A 436 4.41 23.17 -12.29
C GLU A 436 3.30 23.60 -13.28
N SER A 437 3.60 24.73 -13.92
CA SER A 437 3.14 25.23 -15.22
C SER A 437 2.28 24.30 -16.09
N ASN A 438 0.97 24.53 -16.07
CA ASN A 438 0.18 24.74 -17.29
C ASN A 438 -1.04 25.62 -16.95
N GLY A 439 -1.30 26.58 -17.82
CA GLY A 439 -2.22 27.68 -17.56
C GLY A 439 -3.68 27.26 -17.55
N SER A 440 -4.20 26.95 -16.36
CA SER A 440 -5.60 27.16 -15.98
C SER A 440 -5.68 27.09 -14.46
N SER A 441 -6.36 28.06 -13.84
CA SER A 441 -6.78 27.95 -12.43
C SER A 441 -7.82 26.81 -12.34
N GLU A 442 -7.39 25.56 -12.42
CA GLU A 442 -8.24 24.42 -12.12
C GLU A 442 -8.50 24.42 -10.62
N SER A 443 -9.78 24.46 -10.26
CA SER A 443 -10.20 24.32 -8.87
C SER A 443 -9.84 22.90 -8.40
N PHE A 444 -8.84 22.79 -7.51
CA PHE A 444 -8.48 21.52 -6.88
C PHE A 444 -9.70 20.86 -6.22
N PHE A 445 -9.85 19.55 -6.40
CA PHE A 445 -10.87 18.78 -5.71
C PHE A 445 -10.65 18.83 -4.20
N ASP A 446 -11.71 18.77 -3.40
CA ASP A 446 -11.58 18.81 -1.94
C ASP A 446 -10.80 17.60 -1.40
N TYR A 447 -10.84 16.47 -2.10
CA TYR A 447 -10.05 15.29 -1.76
C TYR A 447 -8.54 15.51 -1.91
N GLU A 448 -8.11 16.20 -2.96
CA GLU A 448 -6.69 16.50 -3.19
C GLU A 448 -6.09 17.34 -2.05
N LYS A 449 -6.88 18.23 -1.47
CA LYS A 449 -6.46 19.09 -0.35
C LYS A 449 -6.26 18.31 0.94
N VAL A 450 -6.94 17.18 1.13
CA VAL A 450 -6.80 16.34 2.34
C VAL A 450 -5.85 15.17 2.13
N VAL A 451 -5.59 14.79 0.88
CA VAL A 451 -4.65 13.72 0.51
C VAL A 451 -3.43 14.28 -0.23
N ARG A 452 -3.48 14.41 -1.56
CA ARG A 452 -2.32 14.73 -2.41
C ARG A 452 -1.42 15.86 -1.86
N TYR A 453 -2.03 16.96 -1.42
CA TYR A 453 -1.33 18.16 -0.94
C TYR A 453 -1.18 18.24 0.59
N ASN A 454 -1.66 17.23 1.33
CA ASN A 454 -1.63 17.23 2.79
C ASN A 454 -0.57 16.29 3.38
N TYR A 455 0.17 15.55 2.55
CA TYR A 455 1.28 14.69 2.97
C TYR A 455 2.61 15.20 2.38
N SER A 456 3.53 15.62 3.25
CA SER A 456 4.90 15.99 2.86
C SER A 456 5.71 14.77 2.40
N ALA A 457 6.86 14.99 1.76
CA ALA A 457 7.76 13.91 1.36
C ALA A 457 8.22 13.07 2.57
N GLU A 458 8.52 13.71 3.70
CA GLU A 458 8.92 13.04 4.92
C GLU A 458 7.77 12.25 5.57
N GLU A 459 6.54 12.78 5.50
CA GLU A 459 5.35 12.06 5.98
C GLU A 459 5.05 10.83 5.11
N ARG A 460 5.20 10.95 3.78
CA ARG A 460 5.06 9.81 2.85
C ARG A 460 6.12 8.74 3.12
N LYS A 461 7.38 9.15 3.33
CA LYS A 461 8.45 8.24 3.75
C LYS A 461 8.10 7.52 5.05
N ALA A 462 7.66 8.25 6.08
CA ALA A 462 7.30 7.66 7.37
C ALA A 462 6.11 6.68 7.26
N LEU A 463 5.14 6.97 6.38
CA LEU A 463 4.05 6.06 6.05
C LEU A 463 4.55 4.78 5.36
N VAL A 464 5.42 4.89 4.35
CA VAL A 464 6.03 3.71 3.68
C VAL A 464 6.74 2.82 4.70
N GLU A 465 7.56 3.42 5.59
CA GLU A 465 8.26 2.69 6.64
C GLU A 465 7.27 1.96 7.57
N LEU A 466 6.25 2.66 8.06
CA LEU A 466 5.27 2.07 8.98
C LEU A 466 4.42 0.97 8.33
N VAL A 467 3.98 1.16 7.08
CA VAL A 467 3.29 0.13 6.29
C VAL A 467 4.19 -1.10 6.14
N SER A 468 5.46 -0.88 5.83
CA SER A 468 6.45 -1.97 5.72
C SER A 468 6.59 -2.74 7.03
N TYR A 469 6.67 -2.05 8.17
CA TYR A 469 6.78 -2.68 9.50
C TYR A 469 5.53 -3.48 9.89
N ILE A 470 4.34 -2.95 9.60
CA ILE A 470 3.08 -3.66 9.87
C ILE A 470 3.01 -4.94 9.01
N LYS A 471 3.32 -4.83 7.71
CA LYS A 471 3.26 -5.95 6.76
C LYS A 471 4.35 -6.98 7.02
N SER A 472 5.56 -6.57 7.38
CA SER A 472 6.67 -7.48 7.72
C SER A 472 6.38 -8.26 9.00
N VAL A 473 6.02 -7.58 10.09
CA VAL A 473 5.70 -8.22 11.38
C VAL A 473 4.45 -9.10 11.25
N GLY A 474 3.43 -8.62 10.54
CA GLY A 474 2.25 -9.41 10.21
C GLY A 474 2.59 -10.70 9.46
N SER A 475 3.46 -10.62 8.45
CA SER A 475 3.94 -11.78 7.71
C SER A 475 4.75 -12.76 8.57
N LEU A 476 5.65 -12.24 9.40
CA LEU A 476 6.46 -13.03 10.33
C LEU A 476 5.58 -13.82 11.30
N MET A 477 4.56 -13.17 11.88
CA MET A 477 3.60 -13.81 12.78
C MET A 477 2.75 -14.84 12.04
N HIS A 478 2.21 -14.50 10.86
CA HIS A 478 1.32 -15.39 10.12
C HIS A 478 2.01 -16.66 9.60
N ARG A 479 3.27 -16.59 9.15
CA ARG A 479 3.99 -17.75 8.59
C ARG A 479 4.24 -18.87 9.61
N HIS A 480 4.27 -18.53 10.89
CA HIS A 480 4.62 -19.46 11.96
C HIS A 480 3.43 -19.82 12.85
N ASP A 481 2.20 -19.58 12.39
CA ASP A 481 0.98 -19.83 13.15
C ASP A 481 0.91 -21.29 13.67
N THR A 482 1.05 -22.29 12.80
CA THR A 482 1.01 -23.71 13.14
C THR A 482 2.08 -24.14 14.13
N LEU A 483 3.24 -23.47 14.15
CA LEU A 483 4.31 -23.77 15.09
C LEU A 483 4.03 -23.20 16.48
N VAL A 484 3.41 -22.03 16.53
CA VAL A 484 3.19 -21.24 17.73
C VAL A 484 1.91 -21.65 18.46
N VAL A 485 0.87 -22.08 17.75
CA VAL A 485 -0.47 -22.40 18.28
C VAL A 485 -0.42 -23.38 19.47
N ASP A 486 0.30 -24.50 19.36
CA ASP A 486 0.37 -25.50 20.45
C ASP A 486 0.97 -24.90 21.73
N ALA A 487 2.02 -24.08 21.58
CA ALA A 487 2.67 -23.40 22.70
C ALA A 487 1.73 -22.39 23.37
N LEU A 488 0.97 -21.64 22.56
CA LEU A 488 -0.02 -20.68 23.08
C LEU A 488 -1.14 -21.38 23.83
N TRP A 489 -1.72 -22.43 23.26
CA TRP A 489 -2.81 -23.17 23.90
C TRP A 489 -2.37 -23.81 25.21
N GLU A 490 -1.16 -24.37 25.25
CA GLU A 490 -0.61 -24.95 26.47
C GLU A 490 -0.36 -23.91 27.56
N THR A 491 0.19 -22.74 27.21
CA THR A 491 0.38 -21.63 28.15
C THR A 491 -0.95 -21.10 28.66
N ILE A 492 -1.94 -20.87 27.78
CA ILE A 492 -3.29 -20.42 28.18
C ILE A 492 -3.94 -21.45 29.10
N HIS A 493 -3.87 -22.73 28.74
CA HIS A 493 -4.38 -23.81 29.58
C HIS A 493 -3.70 -23.79 30.96
N ALA A 494 -2.37 -23.62 31.01
CA ALA A 494 -1.65 -23.54 32.26
C ALA A 494 -2.10 -22.35 33.13
N GLU A 495 -2.29 -21.16 32.55
CA GLU A 495 -2.78 -19.99 33.28
C GLU A 495 -4.21 -20.21 33.82
N VAL A 496 -5.10 -20.78 33.02
CA VAL A 496 -6.48 -21.10 33.45
C VAL A 496 -6.47 -22.14 34.57
N GLN A 497 -5.68 -23.22 34.44
CA GLN A 497 -5.61 -24.25 35.47
C GLN A 497 -4.94 -23.76 36.76
N ASP A 498 -3.90 -22.93 36.68
CA ASP A 498 -3.30 -22.34 37.88
C ASP A 498 -4.29 -21.45 38.63
N PHE A 499 -4.99 -20.57 37.90
CA PHE A 499 -6.03 -19.74 38.49
C PHE A 499 -7.11 -20.58 39.18
N VAL A 500 -7.68 -21.52 38.44
CA VAL A 500 -8.83 -22.29 38.90
C VAL A 500 -8.44 -23.29 39.99
N GLN A 501 -7.32 -24.01 39.86
CA GLN A 501 -6.92 -25.06 40.80
C GLN A 501 -6.16 -24.52 42.02
N ASN A 502 -5.30 -23.50 41.87
CA ASN A 502 -4.42 -23.00 42.94
C ASN A 502 -4.86 -21.67 43.52
N THR A 503 -5.06 -20.64 42.68
CA THR A 503 -5.43 -19.29 43.13
C THR A 503 -6.78 -19.30 43.84
N LEU A 504 -7.83 -19.83 43.19
CA LEU A 504 -9.16 -19.93 43.78
C LEU A 504 -9.20 -20.84 45.02
N ALA A 505 -8.42 -21.94 45.06
CA ALA A 505 -8.31 -22.79 46.25
C ALA A 505 -7.74 -22.03 47.45
N THR A 506 -6.77 -21.15 47.21
CA THR A 506 -6.17 -20.32 48.25
C THR A 506 -7.18 -19.30 48.75
N MET A 507 -7.83 -18.58 47.84
CA MET A 507 -8.90 -17.62 48.18
C MET A 507 -10.07 -18.26 48.95
N LEU A 508 -10.47 -19.49 48.61
CA LEU A 508 -11.50 -20.26 49.32
C LEU A 508 -11.09 -20.58 50.76
N ARG A 509 -9.81 -20.91 50.99
CA ARG A 509 -9.27 -21.23 52.33
C ARG A 509 -9.06 -20.00 53.19
N THR A 510 -8.76 -18.85 52.58
CA THR A 510 -8.47 -17.58 53.28
C THR A 510 -9.69 -16.65 53.32
N THR A 511 -9.92 -15.91 52.25
CA THR A 511 -10.81 -14.75 52.14
C THR A 511 -12.28 -15.14 52.14
N PHE A 512 -12.63 -16.24 51.48
CA PHE A 512 -14.02 -16.63 51.30
C PHE A 512 -14.49 -17.70 52.28
N ARG A 513 -13.62 -18.27 53.13
CA ARG A 513 -13.93 -19.37 54.07
C ARG A 513 -15.21 -19.16 54.90
N LYS A 514 -15.52 -17.92 55.29
CA LYS A 514 -16.70 -17.57 56.11
C LYS A 514 -17.90 -17.06 55.30
N LYS A 515 -17.76 -16.88 53.99
CA LYS A 515 -18.77 -16.33 53.07
C LYS A 515 -19.34 -17.42 52.18
N LYS A 516 -20.40 -18.09 52.64
CA LYS A 516 -20.96 -19.28 51.97
C LYS A 516 -21.41 -19.01 50.52
N ASP A 517 -22.05 -17.88 50.26
CA ASP A 517 -22.58 -17.57 48.93
C ASP A 517 -21.47 -17.29 47.91
N LEU A 518 -20.46 -16.50 48.29
CA LEU A 518 -19.31 -16.23 47.43
C LEU A 518 -18.41 -17.46 47.26
N SER A 519 -18.28 -18.30 48.30
CA SER A 519 -17.57 -19.59 48.19
C SER A 519 -18.21 -20.53 47.17
N ARG A 520 -19.54 -20.49 47.04
CA ARG A 520 -20.25 -21.27 46.01
C ARG A 520 -19.82 -20.84 44.61
N ILE A 521 -19.79 -19.53 44.33
CA ILE A 521 -19.41 -18.99 43.01
C ILE A 521 -17.98 -19.41 42.63
N LEU A 522 -17.03 -19.34 43.58
CA LEU A 522 -15.66 -19.82 43.35
C LEU A 522 -15.60 -21.35 43.12
N SER A 523 -16.46 -22.11 43.79
CA SER A 523 -16.58 -23.56 43.56
C SER A 523 -17.18 -23.87 42.19
N ASP A 524 -18.12 -23.05 41.72
CA ASP A 524 -18.71 -23.18 40.39
C ASP A 524 -17.66 -22.91 39.30
N MET A 525 -16.82 -21.87 39.46
CA MET A 525 -15.66 -21.63 38.57
C MET A 525 -14.74 -22.86 38.49
N ARG A 526 -14.47 -23.51 39.64
CA ARG A 526 -13.67 -24.73 39.72
C ARG A 526 -14.31 -25.90 39.01
N THR A 527 -15.61 -26.08 39.17
CA THR A 527 -16.35 -27.17 38.54
C THR A 527 -16.44 -26.98 37.02
N LEU A 528 -16.48 -25.73 36.57
CA LEU A 528 -16.64 -25.37 35.16
C LEU A 528 -15.37 -25.57 34.32
N SER A 529 -14.21 -25.18 34.85
CA SER A 529 -12.97 -25.09 34.06
C SER A 529 -11.81 -25.94 34.58
N ALA A 530 -11.88 -26.54 35.77
CA ALA A 530 -10.77 -27.36 36.28
C ALA A 530 -10.69 -28.71 35.55
N ASP A 531 -9.57 -28.97 34.89
CA ASP A 531 -9.24 -30.27 34.32
C ASP A 531 -8.50 -31.11 35.37
N TRP A 532 -9.25 -31.93 36.11
CA TRP A 532 -8.70 -32.82 37.12
C TRP A 532 -8.06 -34.05 36.48
N MET A 533 -6.84 -34.39 36.90
CA MET A 533 -6.19 -35.63 36.49
C MET A 533 -7.03 -36.84 36.92
N ALA A 534 -7.20 -37.83 36.04
CA ALA A 534 -8.06 -39.01 36.24
C ALA A 534 -7.71 -39.86 37.50
N ASN A 535 -6.55 -39.63 38.12
CA ASN A 535 -6.09 -40.32 39.33
C ASN A 535 -6.06 -39.44 40.59
N THR A 536 -6.47 -38.16 40.52
CA THR A 536 -6.63 -37.25 41.67
C THR A 536 -8.10 -36.96 42.00
N SER A 537 -9.01 -37.83 41.56
CA SER A 537 -10.43 -37.77 41.93
C SER A 537 -10.62 -37.99 43.44
N LYS A 538 -10.49 -36.91 44.21
CA LYS A 538 -11.13 -36.75 45.52
C LYS A 538 -11.75 -35.36 45.63
N PRO A 539 -12.93 -35.13 45.04
CA PRO A 539 -13.80 -34.07 45.50
C PRO A 539 -14.59 -34.63 46.70
N GLU A 540 -14.13 -34.39 47.94
CA GLU A 540 -14.98 -34.23 49.16
C GLU A 540 -14.20 -34.27 50.49
N SER A 541 -12.99 -34.84 50.58
CA SER A 541 -12.34 -35.07 51.91
C SER A 541 -11.48 -33.93 52.48
N ASP A 542 -11.05 -32.95 51.68
CA ASP A 542 -10.07 -31.94 52.15
C ASP A 542 -10.70 -30.68 52.78
N LEU A 543 -12.03 -30.66 52.91
CA LEU A 543 -12.72 -29.60 53.67
C LEU A 543 -12.58 -29.76 55.20
N GLN A 544 -11.94 -30.84 55.69
CA GLN A 544 -11.84 -31.14 57.14
C GLN A 544 -10.45 -31.60 57.64
N SER A 545 -9.35 -31.40 56.91
CA SER A 545 -8.01 -31.64 57.52
C SER A 545 -7.57 -30.42 58.32
N HIS A 546 -7.80 -30.49 59.63
CA HIS A 546 -7.17 -29.62 60.63
C HIS A 546 -5.64 -29.79 60.59
N GLY A 547 -4.93 -28.68 60.34
CA GLY A 547 -3.57 -28.44 60.83
C GLY A 547 -2.43 -29.15 60.10
N GLY A 548 -1.62 -28.36 59.41
CA GLY A 548 -0.20 -28.67 59.17
C GLY A 548 0.13 -29.30 57.82
N ASP A 549 0.01 -28.53 56.73
CA ASP A 549 1.07 -28.44 55.73
C ASP A 549 0.82 -27.20 54.87
N GLU A 550 1.56 -26.13 55.16
CA GLU A 550 1.65 -25.00 54.24
C GLU A 550 2.47 -25.44 53.02
N SER A 551 2.09 -24.96 51.83
CA SER A 551 2.97 -24.79 50.66
C SER A 551 3.20 -25.92 49.63
N LYS A 552 2.19 -26.71 49.23
CA LYS A 552 2.20 -27.31 47.87
C LYS A 552 0.86 -27.11 47.16
N GLY A 553 0.89 -26.38 46.03
CA GLY A 553 -0.25 -26.22 45.14
C GLY A 553 -0.66 -27.53 44.47
N SER A 554 -1.87 -27.59 43.92
CA SER A 554 -2.32 -28.69 43.07
C SER A 554 -1.41 -28.77 41.85
N PHE A 555 -0.78 -29.93 41.66
CA PHE A 555 0.06 -30.18 40.52
C PHE A 555 -0.79 -30.67 39.33
N PHE A 556 -0.70 -29.97 38.20
CA PHE A 556 -1.37 -30.31 36.95
C PHE A 556 -0.37 -30.32 35.80
N TYR A 557 -0.68 -31.07 34.75
CA TYR A 557 0.08 -31.06 33.50
C TYR A 557 -0.62 -30.13 32.49
N PRO A 558 0.05 -29.07 32.01
CA PRO A 558 -0.45 -28.28 30.90
C PRO A 558 -0.77 -29.15 29.69
N ARG A 559 -1.87 -28.85 29.01
CA ARG A 559 -2.28 -29.53 27.77
C ARG A 559 -2.38 -28.50 26.66
N PRO A 560 -2.04 -28.83 25.41
CA PRO A 560 -2.23 -27.95 24.25
C PRO A 560 -3.72 -27.91 23.86
N VAL A 561 -4.57 -27.41 24.75
CA VAL A 561 -6.03 -27.32 24.56
C VAL A 561 -6.52 -25.95 24.99
N ALA A 562 -7.12 -25.23 24.05
CA ALA A 562 -7.72 -23.93 24.30
C ALA A 562 -8.99 -24.03 25.18
N PRO A 563 -9.24 -23.07 26.08
CA PRO A 563 -10.56 -22.91 26.67
C PRO A 563 -11.56 -22.50 25.61
N THR A 564 -12.77 -23.05 25.67
CA THR A 564 -13.86 -22.65 24.77
C THR A 564 -14.29 -21.20 25.04
N ALA A 565 -14.78 -20.50 24.00
CA ALA A 565 -15.31 -19.15 24.17
C ALA A 565 -16.44 -19.07 25.23
N THR A 566 -17.15 -20.17 25.44
CA THR A 566 -18.19 -20.31 26.46
C THR A 566 -17.63 -20.47 27.86
N GLN A 567 -16.55 -21.25 28.04
CA GLN A 567 -15.82 -21.30 29.31
C GLN A 567 -15.27 -19.93 29.69
N VAL A 568 -14.67 -19.20 28.74
CA VAL A 568 -14.19 -17.82 28.95
C VAL A 568 -15.35 -16.91 29.37
N HIS A 569 -16.46 -16.93 28.63
CA HIS A 569 -17.67 -16.16 28.94
C HIS A 569 -18.21 -16.44 30.34
N CYS A 570 -18.35 -17.73 30.70
CA CYS A 570 -18.85 -18.13 32.01
C CYS A 570 -17.90 -17.76 33.15
N LEU A 571 -16.58 -17.91 32.96
CA LEU A 571 -15.58 -17.47 33.95
C LEU A 571 -15.64 -15.95 34.17
N GLN A 572 -15.71 -15.17 33.10
CA GLN A 572 -15.86 -13.70 33.20
C GLN A 572 -17.13 -13.31 33.94
N PHE A 573 -18.25 -13.98 33.66
CA PHE A 573 -19.51 -13.77 34.38
C PHE A 573 -19.37 -14.07 35.87
N LEU A 574 -18.82 -15.23 36.25
CA LEU A 574 -18.67 -15.61 37.64
C LEU A 574 -17.70 -14.67 38.38
N ILE A 575 -16.61 -14.23 37.75
CA ILE A 575 -15.65 -13.28 38.36
C ILE A 575 -16.36 -11.94 38.59
N TYR A 576 -17.14 -11.51 37.61
CA TYR A 576 -17.92 -10.29 37.72
C TYR A 576 -18.97 -10.36 38.84
N GLU A 577 -19.63 -11.50 39.01
CA GLU A 577 -20.60 -11.77 40.09
C GLU A 577 -19.93 -11.69 41.47
N VAL A 578 -18.74 -12.29 41.62
CA VAL A 578 -17.95 -12.25 42.87
C VAL A 578 -17.59 -10.83 43.27
N VAL A 579 -17.12 -10.02 42.32
CA VAL A 579 -16.62 -8.67 42.60
C VAL A 579 -17.75 -7.67 42.81
N SER A 580 -18.76 -7.68 41.93
CA SER A 580 -19.88 -6.75 42.00
C SER A 580 -20.87 -7.12 43.12
N GLY A 581 -20.85 -8.38 43.58
CA GLY A 581 -21.85 -8.92 44.52
C GLY A 581 -23.26 -8.82 43.93
N GLY A 582 -23.34 -8.89 42.61
CA GLY A 582 -24.58 -8.75 41.86
C GLY A 582 -25.17 -7.34 41.73
N ASN A 583 -24.63 -6.34 42.43
CA ASN A 583 -25.21 -4.99 42.46
C ASN A 583 -24.43 -4.01 41.57
N HIS A 584 -24.94 -3.81 40.36
CA HIS A 584 -24.37 -2.98 39.29
C HIS A 584 -24.44 -1.47 39.58
N ARG A 585 -25.08 -1.08 40.69
CA ARG A 585 -25.24 0.31 41.14
C ARG A 585 -24.20 0.77 42.17
N LYS A 586 -23.22 -0.07 42.53
CA LYS A 586 -22.17 0.34 43.48
C LYS A 586 -21.36 1.52 42.90
N PRO A 587 -21.11 2.59 43.68
CA PRO A 587 -20.27 3.69 43.23
C PRO A 587 -18.79 3.28 43.26
N GLY A 588 -18.14 3.33 42.12
CA GLY A 588 -16.80 2.77 41.89
C GLY A 588 -16.89 1.66 40.85
N GLY A 589 -15.87 1.56 40.00
CA GLY A 589 -15.84 0.69 38.82
C GLY A 589 -16.14 -0.79 38.99
N LEU A 590 -15.96 -1.53 37.88
CA LEU A 590 -16.06 -3.00 37.85
C LEU A 590 -15.24 -3.65 38.98
N PHE A 591 -14.06 -3.10 39.30
CA PHE A 591 -13.17 -3.53 40.38
C PHE A 591 -12.93 -2.43 41.44
N GLY A 592 -13.90 -1.53 41.65
CA GLY A 592 -13.77 -0.45 42.62
C GLY A 592 -13.62 -0.92 44.08
N ASN A 593 -12.62 -0.41 44.80
CA ASN A 593 -12.39 -0.70 46.23
C ASN A 593 -13.49 -0.17 47.18
N SER A 594 -14.41 0.65 46.68
CA SER A 594 -15.43 1.36 47.46
C SER A 594 -16.55 0.42 47.94
N GLY A 595 -16.29 -0.37 48.98
CA GLY A 595 -17.28 -1.27 49.60
C GLY A 595 -17.21 -2.72 49.15
N SER A 596 -16.11 -3.12 48.50
CA SER A 596 -15.76 -4.53 48.31
C SER A 596 -15.30 -5.12 49.65
N GLU A 597 -15.91 -6.22 50.08
CA GLU A 597 -15.44 -6.98 51.24
C GLU A 597 -14.29 -7.95 50.90
N ILE A 598 -13.71 -7.83 49.69
CA ILE A 598 -12.60 -8.63 49.18
C ILE A 598 -11.29 -7.86 49.43
N PRO A 599 -10.25 -8.48 49.99
CA PRO A 599 -8.93 -7.88 50.15
C PRO A 599 -8.38 -7.37 48.81
N VAL A 600 -7.66 -6.24 48.84
CA VAL A 600 -7.13 -5.58 47.64
C VAL A 600 -6.23 -6.50 46.80
N ASN A 601 -5.46 -7.39 47.43
CA ASN A 601 -4.58 -8.33 46.71
C ASN A 601 -5.37 -9.36 45.92
N ASP A 602 -6.41 -9.95 46.52
CA ASP A 602 -7.26 -10.93 45.84
C ASP A 602 -8.09 -10.27 44.75
N LEU A 603 -8.57 -9.04 45.00
CA LEU A 603 -9.28 -8.24 44.01
C LEU A 603 -8.42 -7.96 42.78
N LYS A 604 -7.14 -7.61 42.97
CA LYS A 604 -6.17 -7.43 41.87
C LYS A 604 -5.91 -8.73 41.09
N GLN A 605 -5.88 -9.88 41.76
CA GLN A 605 -5.72 -11.17 41.08
C GLN A 605 -6.94 -11.50 40.22
N LEU A 606 -8.16 -11.26 40.73
CA LEU A 606 -9.39 -11.41 39.97
C LEU A 606 -9.44 -10.44 38.77
N GLU A 607 -9.06 -9.18 38.99
CA GLU A 607 -9.00 -8.13 37.95
C GLU A 607 -8.02 -8.49 36.83
N SER A 608 -6.80 -8.87 37.19
CA SER A 608 -5.76 -9.23 36.22
C SER A 608 -6.17 -10.43 35.37
N PHE A 609 -6.68 -11.50 36.01
CA PHE A 609 -7.13 -12.69 35.27
C PHE A 609 -8.36 -12.40 34.40
N PHE A 610 -9.27 -11.55 34.86
CA PHE A 610 -10.45 -11.14 34.09
C PHE A 610 -10.10 -10.44 32.78
N TYR A 611 -9.10 -9.54 32.78
CA TYR A 611 -8.66 -8.88 31.54
C TYR A 611 -7.84 -9.83 30.64
N LYS A 612 -7.06 -10.74 31.22
CA LYS A 612 -6.39 -11.81 30.46
C LYS A 612 -7.39 -12.70 29.71
N LEU A 613 -8.51 -13.07 30.36
CA LEU A 613 -9.57 -13.86 29.73
C LEU A 613 -10.14 -13.21 28.47
N SER A 614 -10.29 -11.88 28.44
CA SER A 614 -10.71 -11.17 27.23
C SER A 614 -9.66 -11.29 26.13
N PHE A 615 -8.39 -11.07 26.48
CA PHE A 615 -7.29 -11.08 25.51
C PHE A 615 -7.00 -12.48 24.95
N PHE A 616 -7.26 -13.54 25.73
CA PHE A 616 -7.16 -14.92 25.25
C PHE A 616 -7.97 -15.16 23.98
N LEU A 617 -9.17 -14.57 23.85
CA LEU A 617 -9.99 -14.76 22.64
C LEU A 617 -9.26 -14.27 21.38
N HIS A 618 -8.53 -13.16 21.45
CA HIS A 618 -7.71 -12.69 20.34
C HIS A 618 -6.58 -13.64 19.98
N ILE A 619 -5.96 -14.27 20.98
CA ILE A 619 -4.87 -15.24 20.79
C ILE A 619 -5.39 -16.56 20.23
N LEU A 620 -6.56 -17.01 20.69
CA LEU A 620 -7.19 -18.23 20.21
C LEU A 620 -7.55 -18.13 18.73
N ASP A 621 -7.98 -16.95 18.28
CA ASP A 621 -8.22 -16.65 16.88
C ASP A 621 -7.02 -15.94 16.23
N TYR A 622 -5.82 -16.49 16.45
CA TYR A 622 -4.53 -15.91 16.06
C TYR A 622 -4.51 -15.33 14.65
N SER A 623 -4.81 -16.16 13.64
CA SER A 623 -4.71 -15.77 12.23
C SER A 623 -5.71 -14.68 11.85
N ALA A 624 -6.93 -14.71 12.41
CA ALA A 624 -7.94 -13.68 12.18
C ALA A 624 -7.58 -12.35 12.87
N THR A 625 -6.99 -12.41 14.07
CA THR A 625 -6.47 -11.23 14.77
C THR A 625 -5.34 -10.59 13.99
N VAL A 626 -4.32 -11.36 13.56
CA VAL A 626 -3.22 -10.82 12.73
C VAL A 626 -3.75 -10.19 11.45
N ALA A 627 -4.67 -10.84 10.75
CA ALA A 627 -5.28 -10.30 9.53
C ALA A 627 -5.98 -8.95 9.80
N THR A 628 -6.77 -8.86 10.88
CA THR A 628 -7.45 -7.60 11.26
C THR A 628 -6.46 -6.50 11.65
N LEU A 629 -5.39 -6.86 12.35
CA LEU A 629 -4.39 -5.90 12.83
C LEU A 629 -3.44 -5.41 11.73
N THR A 630 -3.38 -6.09 10.59
CA THR A 630 -2.52 -5.76 9.45
C THR A 630 -3.29 -5.21 8.25
N ASP A 631 -4.61 -5.09 8.38
CA ASP A 631 -5.51 -4.58 7.35
C ASP A 631 -5.43 -3.05 7.24
N LEU A 632 -4.91 -2.58 6.11
CA LEU A 632 -4.75 -1.18 5.76
C LEU A 632 -5.65 -0.79 4.57
N GLY A 633 -6.64 -1.62 4.23
CA GLY A 633 -7.48 -1.44 3.05
C GLY A 633 -8.28 -0.14 3.05
N PHE A 634 -8.52 0.43 4.24
CA PHE A 634 -9.20 1.71 4.43
C PHE A 634 -8.50 2.90 3.76
N LEU A 635 -7.21 2.79 3.40
CA LEU A 635 -6.44 3.86 2.76
C LEU A 635 -6.84 4.13 1.31
N TRP A 636 -7.46 3.18 0.61
CA TRP A 636 -7.85 3.34 -0.80
C TRP A 636 -9.23 3.99 -0.97
N PHE A 637 -10.18 3.65 -0.09
CA PHE A 637 -11.58 4.05 -0.24
C PHE A 637 -11.78 5.57 -0.08
N ARG A 638 -12.73 6.11 -0.84
CA ARG A 638 -12.96 7.56 -0.98
C ARG A 638 -14.40 7.95 -1.37
N GLU A 639 -15.38 7.11 -1.04
CA GLU A 639 -16.78 7.26 -1.43
C GLU A 639 -17.46 8.54 -0.91
N PHE A 640 -17.05 9.07 0.25
CA PHE A 640 -17.57 10.33 0.76
C PHE A 640 -17.11 11.50 -0.11
N TYR A 641 -15.83 11.51 -0.47
CA TYR A 641 -15.26 12.60 -1.26
C TYR A 641 -15.69 12.57 -2.73
N LEU A 642 -15.96 11.38 -3.28
CA LEU A 642 -16.60 11.23 -4.60
C LEU A 642 -17.98 11.88 -4.63
N GLU A 643 -18.78 11.67 -3.57
CA GLU A 643 -20.10 12.30 -3.45
C GLU A 643 -19.99 13.83 -3.36
N SER A 644 -19.11 14.34 -2.48
CA SER A 644 -18.91 15.79 -2.29
C SER A 644 -18.42 16.48 -3.57
N SER A 645 -17.48 15.84 -4.29
CA SER A 645 -16.83 16.41 -5.48
C SER A 645 -17.60 16.19 -6.77
N ARG A 646 -18.66 15.36 -6.75
CA ARG A 646 -19.52 15.02 -7.91
C ARG A 646 -18.74 14.41 -9.09
N VAL A 647 -17.73 13.61 -8.80
CA VAL A 647 -16.94 12.87 -9.80
C VAL A 647 -17.18 11.37 -9.66
N ILE A 648 -16.95 10.62 -10.73
CA ILE A 648 -17.10 9.15 -10.73
C ILE A 648 -15.93 8.49 -10.00
N GLN A 649 -14.71 8.95 -10.26
CA GLN A 649 -13.50 8.49 -9.59
C GLN A 649 -12.43 9.60 -9.61
N PHE A 650 -11.50 9.57 -8.66
CA PHE A 650 -10.31 10.44 -8.63
C PHE A 650 -9.16 9.81 -9.43
N PRO A 651 -8.24 10.63 -9.96
CA PRO A 651 -7.08 10.12 -10.68
C PRO A 651 -6.07 9.50 -9.70
N ILE A 652 -5.15 8.67 -10.21
CA ILE A 652 -4.26 7.83 -9.39
C ILE A 652 -3.32 8.65 -8.49
N GLU A 653 -3.01 9.89 -8.85
CA GLU A 653 -2.18 10.80 -8.04
C GLU A 653 -2.85 11.22 -6.72
N CYS A 654 -4.14 10.92 -6.57
CA CYS A 654 -4.91 11.09 -5.33
C CYS A 654 -5.05 9.80 -4.54
N SER A 655 -4.60 8.66 -5.06
CA SER A 655 -4.68 7.38 -4.39
C SER A 655 -3.50 7.20 -3.45
N LEU A 656 -3.78 7.07 -2.14
CA LEU A 656 -2.72 6.90 -1.14
C LEU A 656 -1.77 5.73 -1.45
N PRO A 657 -2.24 4.50 -1.77
CA PRO A 657 -1.35 3.41 -2.15
C PRO A 657 -0.39 3.79 -3.28
N TRP A 658 -0.88 4.38 -4.37
CA TRP A 658 -0.04 4.80 -5.49
C TRP A 658 0.91 5.94 -5.11
N MET A 659 0.46 6.95 -4.36
CA MET A 659 1.31 8.04 -3.88
C MET A 659 2.51 7.54 -3.07
N LEU A 660 2.34 6.46 -2.31
CA LEU A 660 3.43 5.83 -1.56
C LEU A 660 4.40 5.10 -2.49
N VAL A 661 3.91 4.31 -3.45
CA VAL A 661 4.76 3.64 -4.47
C VAL A 661 5.55 4.67 -5.27
N ASP A 662 4.87 5.70 -5.76
CA ASP A 662 5.45 6.74 -6.59
C ASP A 662 6.54 7.52 -5.84
N HIS A 663 6.28 7.85 -4.57
CA HIS A 663 7.27 8.48 -3.71
C HIS A 663 8.53 7.62 -3.52
N VAL A 664 8.38 6.30 -3.35
CA VAL A 664 9.54 5.40 -3.24
C VAL A 664 10.39 5.45 -4.51
N LEU A 665 9.75 5.37 -5.69
CA LEU A 665 10.43 5.41 -6.99
C LEU A 665 11.14 6.76 -7.23
N GLU A 666 10.54 7.88 -6.82
CA GLU A 666 11.11 9.22 -7.00
C GLU A 666 12.21 9.57 -5.98
N SER A 667 12.15 9.02 -4.77
CA SER A 667 13.04 9.40 -3.65
C SER A 667 14.52 9.06 -3.85
N GLN A 668 14.84 8.20 -4.84
CA GLN A 668 16.18 7.65 -5.12
C GLN A 668 16.89 7.05 -3.88
N ASN A 669 16.15 6.72 -2.82
CA ASN A 669 16.69 6.16 -1.60
C ASN A 669 16.79 4.63 -1.72
N ALA A 670 18.02 4.12 -1.79
CA ALA A 670 18.29 2.69 -1.94
C ALA A 670 17.62 1.80 -0.88
N GLY A 671 17.44 2.30 0.35
CA GLY A 671 16.80 1.52 1.42
C GLY A 671 15.27 1.45 1.30
N LEU A 672 14.63 2.52 0.81
CA LEU A 672 13.18 2.53 0.60
C LEU A 672 12.77 1.75 -0.64
N LEU A 673 13.66 1.68 -1.64
CA LEU A 673 13.40 1.00 -2.90
C LEU A 673 13.16 -0.50 -2.72
N GLU A 674 13.82 -1.13 -1.74
CA GLU A 674 13.52 -2.52 -1.39
C GLU A 674 12.03 -2.62 -1.02
N SER A 675 11.51 -1.79 -0.13
CA SER A 675 10.10 -1.82 0.30
C SER A 675 9.05 -1.35 -0.73
N VAL A 676 9.40 -1.13 -2.00
CA VAL A 676 8.47 -0.58 -3.02
C VAL A 676 7.22 -1.44 -3.26
N LEU A 677 7.28 -2.73 -2.96
CA LEU A 677 6.15 -3.66 -3.09
C LEU A 677 5.21 -3.64 -1.88
N MET A 678 5.64 -3.13 -0.72
CA MET A 678 4.82 -3.12 0.50
C MET A 678 3.53 -2.29 0.36
N PRO A 679 3.55 -1.09 -0.27
CA PRO A 679 2.30 -0.35 -0.48
C PRO A 679 1.32 -1.03 -1.45
N PHE A 680 1.77 -1.93 -2.33
CA PHE A 680 0.86 -2.69 -3.19
C PHE A 680 -0.02 -3.66 -2.39
N ASP A 681 0.41 -4.10 -1.21
CA ASP A 681 -0.42 -4.94 -0.34
C ASP A 681 -1.64 -4.20 0.21
N ILE A 682 -1.63 -2.87 0.22
CA ILE A 682 -2.82 -2.09 0.57
C ILE A 682 -3.95 -2.38 -0.43
N TYR A 683 -3.65 -2.60 -1.72
CA TYR A 683 -4.66 -2.99 -2.69
C TYR A 683 -5.21 -4.40 -2.44
N ASN A 684 -4.37 -5.33 -1.94
CA ASN A 684 -4.84 -6.66 -1.53
C ASN A 684 -5.86 -6.54 -0.38
N ASP A 685 -5.54 -5.72 0.62
CA ASP A 685 -6.45 -5.45 1.74
C ASP A 685 -7.75 -4.77 1.27
N SER A 686 -7.66 -3.73 0.44
CA SER A 686 -8.82 -3.02 -0.10
C SER A 686 -9.71 -3.94 -0.93
N ALA A 687 -9.13 -4.84 -1.72
CA ALA A 687 -9.88 -5.82 -2.50
C ALA A 687 -10.59 -6.84 -1.60
N GLN A 688 -9.92 -7.33 -0.56
CA GLN A 688 -10.53 -8.19 0.45
C GLN A 688 -11.69 -7.48 1.16
N GLN A 689 -11.51 -6.22 1.57
CA GLN A 689 -12.58 -5.42 2.17
C GLN A 689 -13.75 -5.20 1.21
N ALA A 690 -13.49 -4.90 -0.07
CA ALA A 690 -14.52 -4.70 -1.08
C ALA A 690 -15.38 -5.96 -1.30
N LEU A 691 -14.76 -7.14 -1.36
CA LEU A 691 -15.43 -8.42 -1.60
C LEU A 691 -16.07 -9.04 -0.35
N ALA A 692 -15.33 -9.11 0.75
CA ALA A 692 -15.76 -9.84 1.95
C ALA A 692 -16.56 -8.97 2.93
N ALA A 693 -16.14 -7.71 3.14
CA ALA A 693 -16.78 -6.81 4.10
C ALA A 693 -17.91 -5.98 3.46
N LEU A 694 -17.60 -5.22 2.40
CA LEU A 694 -18.56 -4.34 1.73
C LEU A 694 -19.49 -5.09 0.75
N ARG A 695 -19.05 -6.26 0.27
CA ARG A 695 -19.75 -7.10 -0.72
C ARG A 695 -20.16 -6.34 -1.97
N GLN A 696 -19.31 -5.45 -2.46
CA GLN A 696 -19.56 -4.66 -3.66
C GLN A 696 -18.59 -5.01 -4.78
N ARG A 697 -19.13 -5.50 -5.90
CA ARG A 697 -18.35 -5.85 -7.08
C ARG A 697 -17.70 -4.62 -7.75
N PHE A 698 -18.45 -3.54 -7.91
CA PHE A 698 -17.94 -2.37 -8.65
C PHE A 698 -16.72 -1.72 -7.97
N LEU A 699 -16.61 -1.80 -6.63
CA LEU A 699 -15.42 -1.35 -5.92
C LEU A 699 -14.21 -2.22 -6.24
N TYR A 700 -14.39 -3.55 -6.31
CA TYR A 700 -13.32 -4.44 -6.75
C TYR A 700 -12.92 -4.17 -8.20
N ASP A 701 -13.88 -3.96 -9.10
CA ASP A 701 -13.61 -3.64 -10.51
C ASP A 701 -12.76 -2.34 -10.63
N GLU A 702 -13.03 -1.34 -9.78
CA GLU A 702 -12.25 -0.09 -9.73
C GLU A 702 -10.84 -0.28 -9.13
N ILE A 703 -10.72 -1.08 -8.06
CA ILE A 703 -9.42 -1.45 -7.47
C ILE A 703 -8.56 -2.19 -8.49
N GLU A 704 -9.16 -3.16 -9.19
CA GLU A 704 -8.50 -3.96 -10.22
C GLU A 704 -8.00 -3.07 -11.37
N ALA A 705 -8.84 -2.19 -11.90
CA ALA A 705 -8.46 -1.27 -12.96
C ALA A 705 -7.33 -0.30 -12.53
N GLU A 706 -7.37 0.18 -11.28
CA GLU A 706 -6.32 1.05 -10.74
C GLU A 706 -4.99 0.29 -10.56
N VAL A 707 -5.04 -0.94 -10.04
CA VAL A 707 -3.87 -1.80 -9.87
C VAL A 707 -3.23 -2.14 -11.22
N ASP A 708 -4.01 -2.54 -12.22
CA ASP A 708 -3.49 -2.86 -13.54
C ASP A 708 -2.73 -1.67 -14.13
N HIS A 709 -3.30 -0.47 -14.05
CA HIS A 709 -2.64 0.74 -14.54
C HIS A 709 -1.39 1.11 -13.71
N CYS A 710 -1.51 1.12 -12.38
CA CYS A 710 -0.42 1.46 -11.47
C CYS A 710 0.75 0.47 -11.58
N PHE A 711 0.47 -0.83 -11.74
CA PHE A 711 1.50 -1.86 -11.84
C PHE A 711 2.27 -1.75 -13.16
N ASP A 712 1.59 -1.46 -14.27
CA ASP A 712 2.23 -1.16 -15.55
C ASP A 712 3.16 0.06 -15.49
N LEU A 713 2.71 1.13 -14.82
CA LEU A 713 3.50 2.33 -14.55
C LEU A 713 4.69 2.01 -13.64
N PHE A 714 4.49 1.22 -12.59
CA PHE A 714 5.54 0.78 -11.67
C PHE A 714 6.64 0.01 -12.42
N VAL A 715 6.29 -1.02 -13.21
CA VAL A 715 7.26 -1.79 -13.99
C VAL A 715 8.01 -0.89 -14.97
N SER A 716 7.32 0.11 -15.56
CA SER A 716 7.94 1.10 -16.44
C SER A 716 8.98 1.95 -15.72
N LYS A 717 8.58 2.60 -14.63
CA LYS A 717 9.43 3.52 -13.88
C LYS A 717 10.60 2.77 -13.23
N LEU A 718 10.34 1.61 -12.64
CA LEU A 718 11.38 0.74 -12.07
C LEU A 718 12.40 0.33 -13.13
N SER A 719 11.94 -0.07 -14.32
CA SER A 719 12.82 -0.41 -15.43
C SER A 719 13.69 0.77 -15.90
N GLU A 720 13.11 1.97 -16.01
CA GLU A 720 13.88 3.18 -16.34
C GLU A 720 14.94 3.50 -15.27
N ILE A 721 14.61 3.34 -13.98
CA ILE A 721 15.55 3.57 -12.87
C ILE A 721 16.69 2.54 -12.92
N ILE A 722 16.38 1.25 -13.10
CA ILE A 722 17.38 0.18 -13.23
C ILE A 722 18.30 0.48 -14.42
N PHE A 723 17.74 0.73 -15.60
CA PHE A 723 18.52 0.99 -16.80
C PHE A 723 19.42 2.22 -16.62
N THR A 724 18.89 3.32 -16.08
CA THR A 724 19.65 4.54 -15.82
C THR A 724 20.79 4.30 -14.83
N CYS A 725 20.55 3.55 -13.76
CA CYS A 725 21.56 3.23 -12.76
C CYS A 725 22.71 2.40 -13.35
N TYR A 726 22.40 1.28 -14.02
CA TYR A 726 23.42 0.42 -14.63
C TYR A 726 24.17 1.10 -15.79
N LYS A 727 23.47 1.94 -16.57
CA LYS A 727 24.10 2.74 -17.64
C LYS A 727 25.07 3.78 -17.07
N SER A 728 24.65 4.47 -16.01
CA SER A 728 25.50 5.46 -15.31
C SER A 728 26.72 4.78 -14.69
N TRP A 729 26.52 3.63 -14.03
CA TRP A 729 27.60 2.85 -13.44
C TRP A 729 28.62 2.43 -14.49
N ALA A 730 28.15 1.85 -15.61
CA ALA A 730 29.03 1.48 -16.71
C ALA A 730 29.78 2.68 -17.30
N ALA A 731 29.11 3.82 -17.47
CA ALA A 731 29.73 5.03 -18.01
C ALA A 731 30.79 5.62 -17.06
N SER A 732 30.55 5.55 -15.75
CA SER A 732 31.47 6.01 -14.70
C SER A 732 32.75 5.17 -14.66
N GLU A 733 32.63 3.82 -14.69
CA GLU A 733 33.79 2.91 -14.72
C GLU A 733 34.66 3.08 -15.97
N MET A 734 34.06 3.53 -17.08
CA MET A 734 34.74 3.70 -18.36
C MET A 734 35.39 5.08 -18.57
N LEU A 735 35.39 5.95 -17.56
CA LEU A 735 36.12 7.22 -17.57
C LEU A 735 37.63 7.02 -17.31
N ASP A 736 38.46 7.83 -17.96
CA ASP A 736 39.92 7.77 -17.76
C ASP A 736 40.28 8.23 -16.32
N PRO A 737 41.01 7.43 -15.54
CA PRO A 737 41.46 7.82 -14.19
C PRO A 737 42.26 9.12 -14.18
N SER A 738 43.03 9.40 -15.24
CA SER A 738 43.82 10.63 -15.41
C SER A 738 42.93 11.86 -15.58
N PHE A 739 41.79 11.70 -16.28
CA PHE A 739 40.79 12.75 -16.42
C PHE A 739 40.12 13.04 -15.07
N LEU A 740 39.76 12.00 -14.31
CA LEU A 740 39.19 12.14 -12.98
C LEU A 740 40.16 12.80 -12.00
N PHE A 741 41.45 12.46 -12.06
CA PHE A 741 42.49 13.07 -11.22
C PHE A 741 42.72 14.56 -11.54
N ALA A 742 42.53 14.97 -12.78
CA ALA A 742 42.71 16.37 -13.21
C ALA A 742 41.53 17.29 -12.79
N LEU A 743 40.46 16.73 -12.23
CA LEU A 743 39.24 17.46 -11.85
C LEU A 743 39.13 17.59 -10.33
N ASP A 744 38.95 18.82 -9.84
CA ASP A 744 38.81 19.12 -8.41
C ASP A 744 37.51 18.53 -7.77
N ASN A 745 36.53 18.10 -8.59
CA ASN A 745 35.22 17.60 -8.15
C ASN A 745 34.87 16.23 -8.78
N GLY A 746 35.77 15.25 -8.67
CA GLY A 746 35.58 13.90 -9.22
C GLY A 746 34.35 13.14 -8.70
N GLU A 747 33.86 13.47 -7.50
CA GLU A 747 32.67 12.86 -6.88
C GLU A 747 31.40 13.01 -7.72
N LYS A 748 31.31 14.06 -8.56
CA LYS A 748 30.17 14.32 -9.45
C LYS A 748 29.94 13.23 -10.52
N TYR A 749 30.97 12.43 -10.80
CA TYR A 749 30.88 11.32 -11.74
C TYR A 749 30.72 9.97 -11.05
N SER A 750 30.68 9.95 -9.71
CA SER A 750 30.42 8.73 -8.94
C SER A 750 28.92 8.43 -8.91
N VAL A 751 28.58 7.15 -9.06
CA VAL A 751 27.19 6.68 -9.04
C VAL A 751 26.95 5.99 -7.70
N GLN A 752 25.90 6.41 -7.00
CA GLN A 752 25.51 5.78 -5.74
C GLN A 752 24.99 4.35 -6.01
N PRO A 753 25.44 3.34 -5.25
CA PRO A 753 24.97 1.97 -5.42
C PRO A 753 23.52 1.85 -4.95
N MET A 754 22.64 1.43 -5.86
CA MET A 754 21.24 1.10 -5.56
C MET A 754 21.07 -0.39 -5.27
N ARG A 755 20.08 -0.76 -4.45
CA ARG A 755 19.84 -2.15 -4.04
C ARG A 755 18.68 -2.76 -4.82
N PHE A 756 18.99 -3.42 -5.94
CA PHE A 756 17.99 -4.13 -6.75
C PHE A 756 17.95 -5.64 -6.51
N THR A 757 18.91 -6.20 -5.77
CA THR A 757 19.11 -7.65 -5.62
C THR A 757 17.86 -8.38 -5.13
N ALA A 758 17.15 -7.80 -4.16
CA ALA A 758 15.91 -8.38 -3.64
C ALA A 758 14.80 -8.37 -4.69
N LEU A 759 14.63 -7.27 -5.43
CA LEU A 759 13.63 -7.13 -6.50
C LEU A 759 13.90 -8.07 -7.68
N PHE A 760 15.17 -8.25 -8.06
CA PHE A 760 15.54 -9.24 -9.09
C PHE A 760 15.29 -10.69 -8.67
N LYS A 761 15.08 -10.97 -7.37
CA LYS A 761 14.70 -12.30 -6.88
C LYS A 761 13.19 -12.52 -6.80
N MET A 762 12.37 -11.50 -7.03
CA MET A 762 10.92 -11.62 -6.96
C MET A 762 10.34 -12.31 -8.20
N THR A 763 9.91 -13.55 -8.04
CA THR A 763 9.24 -14.36 -9.08
C THR A 763 7.77 -14.61 -8.80
N ARG A 764 7.31 -14.41 -7.55
CA ARG A 764 5.93 -14.65 -7.14
C ARG A 764 5.42 -13.49 -6.30
N VAL A 765 5.20 -12.34 -6.93
CA VAL A 765 4.51 -11.21 -6.31
C VAL A 765 3.02 -11.54 -6.28
N LYS A 766 2.41 -11.54 -5.08
CA LYS A 766 0.99 -11.87 -4.91
C LYS A 766 0.14 -10.60 -4.92
N LEU A 767 -0.66 -10.40 -5.96
CA LEU A 767 -1.46 -9.18 -6.10
C LEU A 767 -2.84 -9.50 -6.64
N LEU A 768 -3.89 -9.08 -5.93
CA LEU A 768 -5.30 -9.33 -6.27
C LEU A 768 -5.61 -10.80 -6.63
N GLY A 769 -4.95 -11.74 -5.95
CA GLY A 769 -5.06 -13.19 -6.19
C GLY A 769 -4.18 -13.74 -7.33
N ARG A 770 -3.50 -12.88 -8.10
CA ARG A 770 -2.53 -13.29 -9.13
C ARG A 770 -1.17 -13.58 -8.49
N THR A 771 -0.36 -14.37 -9.19
CA THR A 771 1.07 -14.54 -8.91
C THR A 771 1.84 -13.99 -10.11
N ILE A 772 2.57 -12.90 -9.91
CA ILE A 772 3.26 -12.14 -10.96
C ILE A 772 4.77 -12.36 -10.87
N ASP A 773 5.39 -12.72 -11.98
CA ASP A 773 6.84 -12.82 -12.11
C ASP A 773 7.45 -11.47 -12.48
N LEU A 774 7.82 -10.70 -11.44
CA LEU A 774 8.44 -9.38 -11.61
C LEU A 774 9.80 -9.47 -12.34
N ARG A 775 10.59 -10.51 -12.06
CA ARG A 775 11.87 -10.75 -12.75
C ARG A 775 11.66 -10.89 -14.26
N SER A 776 10.65 -11.65 -14.69
CA SER A 776 10.34 -11.82 -16.12
C SER A 776 9.93 -10.48 -16.76
N LEU A 777 9.03 -9.74 -16.12
CA LEU A 777 8.55 -8.46 -16.63
C LEU A 777 9.67 -7.41 -16.78
N VAL A 778 10.56 -7.34 -15.79
CA VAL A 778 11.75 -6.48 -15.87
C VAL A 778 12.67 -6.96 -16.99
N SER A 779 12.90 -8.26 -17.12
CA SER A 779 13.79 -8.81 -18.17
C SER A 779 13.27 -8.51 -19.58
N GLU A 780 11.98 -8.70 -19.83
CA GLU A 780 11.34 -8.36 -21.11
C GLU A 780 11.46 -6.87 -21.42
N ARG A 781 11.25 -6.01 -20.42
CA ARG A 781 11.35 -4.56 -20.61
C ARG A 781 12.79 -4.11 -20.83
N MET A 782 13.76 -4.71 -20.15
CA MET A 782 15.18 -4.49 -20.39
C MET A 782 15.54 -4.88 -21.84
N ASN A 783 15.12 -6.06 -22.29
CA ASN A 783 15.32 -6.50 -23.67
C ASN A 783 14.81 -5.49 -24.71
N LYS A 784 13.68 -4.85 -24.46
CA LYS A 784 13.15 -3.76 -25.29
C LYS A 784 14.00 -2.49 -25.20
N VAL A 785 14.30 -2.01 -23.99
CA VAL A 785 15.05 -0.77 -23.76
C VAL A 785 16.46 -0.83 -24.37
N PHE A 786 17.15 -1.98 -24.29
CA PHE A 786 18.45 -2.15 -24.94
C PHE A 786 18.37 -2.04 -26.47
N ARG A 787 17.34 -2.63 -27.09
CA ARG A 787 17.10 -2.51 -28.54
C ARG A 787 16.76 -1.08 -28.94
N ASP A 788 15.82 -0.45 -28.24
CA ASP A 788 15.44 0.95 -28.46
C ASP A 788 16.65 1.88 -28.30
N ASN A 789 17.56 1.58 -27.36
CA ASN A 789 18.79 2.37 -27.19
C ASN A 789 19.80 2.14 -28.32
N ILE A 790 19.99 0.91 -28.80
CA ILE A 790 20.86 0.64 -29.97
C ILE A 790 20.31 1.35 -31.22
N GLU A 791 18.99 1.28 -31.45
CA GLU A 791 18.31 1.95 -32.55
C GLU A 791 18.56 3.46 -32.50
N PHE A 792 18.34 4.08 -31.34
CA PHE A 792 18.64 5.49 -31.12
C PHE A 792 20.10 5.86 -31.42
N LEU A 793 21.06 5.02 -31.03
CA LEU A 793 22.49 5.26 -31.29
C LEU A 793 22.79 5.22 -32.80
N PHE A 794 22.14 4.34 -33.57
CA PHE A 794 22.26 4.31 -35.03
C PHE A 794 21.59 5.52 -35.69
N ASP A 795 20.36 5.86 -35.31
CA ASP A 795 19.68 7.08 -35.81
C ASP A 795 20.53 8.34 -35.55
N ARG A 796 21.15 8.41 -34.37
CA ARG A 796 22.05 9.50 -34.01
C ARG A 796 23.27 9.54 -34.94
N PHE A 797 23.92 8.41 -35.18
CA PHE A 797 25.06 8.34 -36.10
C PHE A 797 24.65 8.73 -37.53
N GLU A 798 23.46 8.33 -37.98
CA GLU A 798 22.90 8.68 -39.29
C GLU A 798 22.65 10.18 -39.47
N SER A 799 22.44 10.92 -38.38
CA SER A 799 22.31 12.38 -38.38
C SER A 799 23.65 13.14 -38.39
N GLN A 800 24.78 12.45 -38.17
CA GLN A 800 26.11 13.05 -37.99
C GLN A 800 27.05 12.70 -39.16
N ASP A 801 28.28 13.23 -39.13
CA ASP A 801 29.31 12.88 -40.12
C ASP A 801 30.12 11.65 -39.72
N LEU A 802 30.92 11.15 -40.65
CA LEU A 802 31.71 9.92 -40.46
C LEU A 802 32.68 10.01 -39.26
N CYS A 803 33.05 11.20 -38.78
CA CYS A 803 33.91 11.36 -37.62
C CYS A 803 33.23 10.89 -36.32
N ALA A 804 31.89 10.88 -36.28
CA ALA A 804 31.10 10.42 -35.14
C ALA A 804 31.19 8.91 -34.87
N VAL A 805 31.84 8.12 -35.74
CA VAL A 805 31.99 6.66 -35.55
C VAL A 805 32.70 6.31 -34.24
N VAL A 806 33.59 7.19 -33.75
CA VAL A 806 34.29 7.02 -32.46
C VAL A 806 33.34 7.25 -31.28
N GLU A 807 32.42 8.21 -31.40
CA GLU A 807 31.36 8.44 -30.40
C GLU A 807 30.40 7.24 -30.37
N LEU A 808 29.99 6.75 -31.54
CA LEU A 808 29.14 5.56 -31.65
C LEU A 808 29.78 4.32 -31.01
N GLU A 809 31.05 4.03 -31.32
CA GLU A 809 31.78 2.92 -30.70
C GLU A 809 31.78 3.04 -29.17
N LYS A 810 32.15 4.22 -28.64
CA LYS A 810 32.23 4.43 -27.19
C LYS A 810 30.86 4.26 -26.52
N LEU A 811 29.79 4.79 -27.10
CA LEU A 811 28.44 4.67 -26.54
C LEU A 811 27.94 3.21 -26.57
N LEU A 812 28.23 2.46 -27.65
CA LEU A 812 27.92 1.04 -27.76
C LEU A 812 28.74 0.19 -26.78
N GLU A 813 30.01 0.53 -26.53
CA GLU A 813 30.82 -0.12 -25.50
C GLU A 813 30.27 0.09 -24.10
N ILE A 814 29.85 1.32 -23.76
CA ILE A 814 29.19 1.60 -22.47
C ILE A 814 27.90 0.80 -22.35
N LEU A 815 27.10 0.74 -23.42
CA LEU A 815 25.85 -0.03 -23.41
C LEU A 815 26.12 -1.54 -23.26
N LYS A 816 27.14 -2.07 -23.93
CA LYS A 816 27.58 -3.47 -23.79
C LYS A 816 28.06 -3.78 -22.38
N HIS A 817 28.79 -2.86 -21.74
CA HIS A 817 29.24 -3.02 -20.36
C HIS A 817 28.07 -3.00 -19.38
N ALA A 818 27.11 -2.07 -19.56
CA ALA A 818 25.87 -2.05 -18.78
C ALA A 818 25.06 -3.35 -18.93
N HIS A 819 24.96 -3.89 -20.15
CA HIS A 819 24.36 -5.21 -20.41
C HIS A 819 25.08 -6.33 -19.65
N GLY A 820 26.42 -6.34 -19.68
CA GLY A 820 27.23 -7.33 -18.99
C GLY A 820 27.16 -7.27 -17.46
N LEU A 821 26.94 -6.09 -16.88
CA LEU A 821 26.66 -5.92 -15.46
C LEU A 821 25.28 -6.48 -15.10
N LEU A 822 24.26 -6.13 -15.89
CA LEU A 822 22.86 -6.51 -15.62
C LEU A 822 22.58 -8.00 -15.88
N SER A 823 23.23 -8.60 -16.88
CA SER A 823 23.09 -10.04 -17.23
C SER A 823 23.55 -10.99 -16.12
N LYS A 824 24.22 -10.48 -15.08
CA LYS A 824 24.60 -11.28 -13.90
C LYS A 824 23.41 -11.52 -12.97
N ASP A 825 22.48 -10.57 -12.93
CA ASP A 825 21.37 -10.57 -11.97
C ASP A 825 20.03 -11.00 -12.61
N ILE A 826 19.85 -10.71 -13.92
CA ILE A 826 18.63 -11.06 -14.68
C ILE A 826 18.95 -11.73 -16.01
N SER A 827 18.01 -12.52 -16.52
CA SER A 827 18.16 -13.24 -17.78
C SER A 827 17.69 -12.39 -18.96
N ILE A 828 18.62 -11.77 -19.67
CA ILE A 828 18.37 -10.96 -20.89
C ILE A 828 19.05 -11.57 -22.11
N ASP A 829 18.58 -11.23 -23.32
CA ASP A 829 19.14 -11.79 -24.56
C ASP A 829 20.62 -11.39 -24.71
N SER A 830 21.40 -12.14 -25.49
CA SER A 830 22.79 -11.78 -25.70
C SER A 830 22.91 -10.44 -26.43
N PHE A 831 23.80 -9.55 -25.96
CA PHE A 831 24.04 -8.25 -26.60
C PHE A 831 24.43 -8.39 -28.08
N SER A 832 25.16 -9.45 -28.41
CA SER A 832 25.53 -9.77 -29.80
C SER A 832 24.32 -10.04 -30.69
N LEU A 833 23.27 -10.69 -30.16
CA LEU A 833 22.04 -10.95 -30.89
C LEU A 833 21.28 -9.65 -31.11
N MET A 834 21.09 -8.86 -30.04
CA MET A 834 20.44 -7.55 -30.12
C MET A 834 21.13 -6.63 -31.13
N LEU A 835 22.46 -6.55 -31.09
CA LEU A 835 23.23 -5.72 -32.02
C LEU A 835 23.10 -6.19 -33.47
N ASN A 836 23.17 -7.50 -33.72
CA ASN A 836 23.01 -8.05 -35.07
C ASN A 836 21.59 -7.87 -35.61
N GLU A 837 20.58 -7.93 -34.75
CA GLU A 837 19.19 -7.64 -35.10
C GLU A 837 19.05 -6.19 -35.58
N MET A 838 19.52 -5.21 -34.80
CA MET A 838 19.44 -3.78 -35.14
C MET A 838 20.36 -3.37 -36.32
N GLN A 839 21.45 -4.12 -36.55
CA GLN A 839 22.31 -3.94 -37.74
C GLN A 839 21.70 -4.55 -39.01
N GLU A 840 20.54 -5.20 -38.93
CA GLU A 840 19.90 -5.97 -40.01
C GLU A 840 20.78 -7.15 -40.52
N ASN A 841 21.63 -7.66 -39.63
CA ASN A 841 22.66 -8.67 -39.91
C ASN A 841 22.21 -10.11 -39.59
N LEU A 842 20.91 -10.40 -39.61
CA LEU A 842 20.40 -11.75 -39.25
C LEU A 842 20.47 -12.75 -40.41
N SER A 843 20.42 -12.28 -41.66
CA SER A 843 20.44 -13.16 -42.84
C SER A 843 21.82 -13.74 -43.11
N LEU A 844 21.97 -15.07 -43.07
CA LEU A 844 23.24 -15.77 -43.35
C LEU A 844 23.84 -15.46 -44.75
N VAL A 845 23.02 -14.94 -45.67
CA VAL A 845 23.41 -14.65 -47.05
C VAL A 845 23.74 -13.16 -47.27
N SER A 846 23.32 -12.29 -46.33
CA SER A 846 23.62 -10.85 -46.39
C SER A 846 24.94 -10.54 -45.69
N PHE A 847 25.81 -9.84 -46.43
CA PHE A 847 27.04 -9.23 -45.92
C PHE A 847 26.91 -7.70 -45.80
N SER A 848 25.76 -7.12 -46.19
CA SER A 848 25.47 -5.70 -45.98
C SER A 848 24.79 -5.51 -44.63
N SER A 849 25.32 -4.58 -43.85
CA SER A 849 24.72 -4.12 -42.58
C SER A 849 24.27 -2.66 -42.70
N ARG A 850 23.28 -2.26 -41.89
CA ARG A 850 22.82 -0.87 -41.79
C ARG A 850 23.97 0.12 -41.60
N LEU A 851 24.91 -0.23 -40.72
CA LEU A 851 26.10 0.58 -40.45
C LEU A 851 27.05 0.65 -41.66
N ALA A 852 27.28 -0.47 -42.37
CA ALA A 852 28.14 -0.48 -43.55
C ALA A 852 27.54 0.36 -44.69
N THR A 853 26.24 0.25 -44.92
CA THR A 853 25.51 1.06 -45.91
C THR A 853 25.54 2.53 -45.55
N GLN A 854 25.41 2.87 -44.26
CA GLN A 854 25.45 4.26 -43.82
C GLN A 854 26.86 4.85 -43.93
N ILE A 855 27.90 4.13 -43.51
CA ILE A 855 29.29 4.57 -43.72
C ILE A 855 29.54 4.82 -45.20
N TRP A 856 29.07 3.93 -46.07
CA TRP A 856 29.22 4.09 -47.51
C TRP A 856 28.46 5.32 -48.04
N SER A 857 27.23 5.54 -47.57
CA SER A 857 26.42 6.71 -47.90
C SER A 857 27.14 8.02 -47.52
N GLU A 858 27.62 8.13 -46.27
CA GLU A 858 28.38 9.28 -45.79
C GLU A 858 29.73 9.45 -46.51
N MET A 859 30.36 8.34 -46.92
CA MET A 859 31.56 8.40 -47.74
C MET A 859 31.29 9.10 -49.07
N GLN A 860 30.19 8.75 -49.74
CA GLN A 860 29.82 9.36 -51.02
C GLN A 860 29.30 10.80 -50.89
N SER A 861 28.44 11.05 -49.90
CA SER A 861 27.69 12.30 -49.78
C SER A 861 28.53 13.44 -49.20
N ASP A 862 29.41 13.14 -48.24
CA ASP A 862 30.12 14.14 -47.46
C ASP A 862 31.65 13.93 -47.44
N PHE A 863 32.13 12.74 -47.08
CA PHE A 863 33.56 12.52 -46.84
C PHE A 863 34.42 12.80 -48.09
N LEU A 864 34.14 12.08 -49.19
CA LEU A 864 34.88 12.18 -50.44
C LEU A 864 34.81 13.58 -51.08
N PRO A 865 33.67 14.30 -51.12
CA PRO A 865 33.64 15.66 -51.63
C PRO A 865 34.33 16.66 -50.71
N ASN A 866 34.14 16.59 -49.38
CA ASN A 866 34.44 17.71 -48.48
C ASN A 866 35.74 17.58 -47.67
N PHE A 867 36.30 16.39 -47.47
CA PHE A 867 37.53 16.21 -46.67
C PHE A 867 38.80 16.26 -47.53
N VAL A 868 39.89 16.80 -46.99
CA VAL A 868 41.20 16.87 -47.65
C VAL A 868 42.25 16.19 -46.79
N LEU A 869 43.08 15.35 -47.41
CA LEU A 869 44.20 14.70 -46.74
C LEU A 869 45.32 15.70 -46.45
N CYS A 870 45.71 15.81 -45.18
CA CYS A 870 46.93 16.48 -44.77
C CYS A 870 48.04 15.43 -44.62
N ASN A 871 48.99 15.42 -45.56
CA ASN A 871 50.08 14.44 -45.55
C ASN A 871 51.02 14.59 -44.34
N THR A 872 51.14 15.79 -43.75
CA THR A 872 52.00 15.99 -42.57
C THR A 872 51.43 15.34 -41.32
N THR A 873 50.10 15.43 -41.13
CA THR A 873 49.43 14.88 -39.94
C THR A 873 48.81 13.51 -40.18
N GLN A 874 48.83 13.02 -41.43
CA GLN A 874 48.19 11.77 -41.87
C GLN A 874 46.69 11.73 -41.52
N ARG A 875 46.03 12.90 -41.53
CA ARG A 875 44.61 13.08 -41.16
C ARG A 875 43.84 13.76 -42.28
N PHE A 876 42.58 13.37 -42.43
CA PHE A 876 41.61 14.07 -43.27
C PHE A 876 40.95 15.19 -42.47
N VAL A 877 40.91 16.41 -43.04
CA VAL A 877 40.31 17.59 -42.41
C VAL A 877 39.45 18.36 -43.39
N ARG A 878 38.41 19.05 -42.90
CA ARG A 878 37.61 19.95 -43.74
C ARG A 878 38.40 21.24 -44.03
N SER A 879 38.41 21.69 -45.27
CA SER A 879 39.11 22.91 -45.68
C SER A 879 38.18 24.12 -45.67
N SER A 880 38.59 25.21 -45.02
CA SER A 880 37.86 26.50 -45.06
C SER A 880 37.98 27.23 -46.41
N ARG A 881 38.86 26.77 -47.31
CA ARG A 881 39.17 27.41 -48.59
C ARG A 881 38.36 26.86 -49.77
N VAL A 882 37.60 25.78 -49.57
CA VAL A 882 36.78 25.14 -50.60
C VAL A 882 35.32 25.21 -50.14
N PRO A 883 34.38 25.73 -50.96
CA PRO A 883 32.97 25.70 -50.63
C PRO A 883 32.49 24.26 -50.40
N LEU A 884 31.92 24.00 -49.23
CA LEU A 884 31.38 22.69 -48.88
C LEU A 884 30.19 22.37 -49.77
N VAL A 885 30.12 21.12 -50.24
CA VAL A 885 28.92 20.62 -50.89
C VAL A 885 27.83 20.49 -49.82
N PRO A 886 26.66 21.11 -50.00
CA PRO A 886 25.59 21.02 -49.02
C PRO A 886 25.09 19.58 -48.92
N VAL A 887 25.08 19.05 -47.70
CA VAL A 887 24.58 17.70 -47.38
C VAL A 887 23.27 17.88 -46.63
N GLN A 888 22.19 17.28 -47.13
CA GLN A 888 20.94 17.18 -46.38
C GLN A 888 21.10 16.03 -45.37
N LYS A 889 21.09 16.36 -44.08
CA LYS A 889 21.14 15.38 -42.99
C LYS A 889 19.79 15.32 -42.27
N PRO A 890 19.39 14.15 -41.77
CA PRO A 890 18.23 14.06 -40.89
C PRO A 890 18.49 14.85 -39.61
N SER A 891 17.41 15.28 -38.95
CA SER A 891 17.51 15.95 -37.66
C SER A 891 18.05 15.01 -36.59
N VAL A 892 18.89 15.52 -35.68
CA VAL A 892 19.40 14.74 -34.56
C VAL A 892 18.23 14.28 -33.68
N PRO A 893 18.11 12.97 -33.38
CA PRO A 893 17.05 12.47 -32.53
C PRO A 893 17.19 13.02 -31.10
N HIS A 894 16.06 13.42 -30.50
CA HIS A 894 16.02 13.83 -29.10
C HIS A 894 15.77 12.61 -28.22
N ALA A 895 16.59 12.42 -27.20
CA ALA A 895 16.41 11.35 -26.21
C ALA A 895 16.80 11.85 -24.81
N LYS A 896 16.29 11.13 -23.81
CA LYS A 896 16.61 11.31 -22.39
C LYS A 896 18.10 11.03 -22.13
N ASP A 897 18.65 11.59 -21.06
CA ASP A 897 20.07 11.43 -20.69
C ASP A 897 20.50 9.97 -20.51
N ASN A 898 19.56 9.10 -20.10
CA ASN A 898 19.79 7.67 -19.91
C ASN A 898 20.08 6.90 -21.21
N PHE A 899 19.65 7.41 -22.38
CA PHE A 899 19.97 6.82 -23.69
C PHE A 899 21.40 7.16 -24.13
N TYR A 900 22.08 8.09 -23.45
CA TYR A 900 23.48 8.42 -23.69
C TYR A 900 24.38 7.71 -22.67
N CYS A 901 24.72 8.35 -21.55
CA CYS A 901 25.63 7.86 -20.52
C CYS A 901 24.97 7.82 -19.13
N GLY A 902 23.65 8.00 -19.02
CA GLY A 902 22.94 7.92 -17.75
C GLY A 902 22.52 9.28 -17.22
N THR A 903 23.49 10.10 -16.79
CA THR A 903 23.27 11.45 -16.23
C THR A 903 23.81 12.55 -17.12
N GLN A 904 23.34 13.78 -16.92
CA GLN A 904 23.80 14.96 -17.66
C GLN A 904 25.31 15.21 -17.48
N GLU A 905 25.85 14.97 -16.28
CA GLU A 905 27.28 15.11 -15.98
C GLU A 905 28.10 14.10 -16.77
N LEU A 906 27.72 12.82 -16.76
CA LEU A 906 28.40 11.76 -17.50
C LEU A 906 28.31 11.99 -19.02
N ASN A 907 27.17 12.48 -19.50
CA ASN A 907 26.99 12.88 -20.90
C ASN A 907 28.00 13.96 -21.29
N SER A 908 28.18 14.98 -20.45
CA SER A 908 29.12 16.07 -20.71
C SER A 908 30.59 15.60 -20.74
N ALA A 909 30.96 14.66 -19.87
CA ALA A 909 32.31 14.09 -19.80
C ALA A 909 32.63 13.27 -21.05
N HIS A 910 31.77 12.30 -21.40
CA HIS A 910 31.95 11.47 -22.59
C HIS A 910 31.82 12.27 -23.90
N GLN A 911 30.99 13.32 -23.92
CA GLN A 911 30.95 14.23 -25.07
C GLN A 911 32.25 15.03 -25.22
N SER A 912 32.90 15.41 -24.12
CA SER A 912 34.20 16.11 -24.17
C SER A 912 35.28 15.24 -24.82
N PHE A 913 35.25 13.93 -24.57
CA PHE A 913 36.08 12.95 -25.29
C PHE A 913 35.73 12.89 -26.79
N ALA A 914 34.44 12.75 -27.13
CA ALA A 914 34.00 12.69 -28.53
C ALA A 914 34.41 13.93 -29.35
N ARG A 915 34.39 15.13 -28.73
CA ARG A 915 34.82 16.39 -29.37
C ARG A 915 36.29 16.39 -29.80
N LEU A 916 37.16 15.59 -29.17
CA LEU A 916 38.56 15.45 -29.60
C LEU A 916 38.68 14.79 -30.98
N HIS A 917 37.66 14.02 -31.37
CA HIS A 917 37.65 13.20 -32.59
C HIS A 917 36.72 13.74 -33.69
N SER A 918 35.95 14.82 -33.46
CA SER A 918 34.99 15.34 -34.45
C SER A 918 35.63 16.18 -35.56
N GLY A 919 36.79 16.81 -35.30
CA GLY A 919 37.42 17.75 -36.23
C GLY A 919 38.24 17.13 -37.38
N PHE A 920 38.45 15.81 -37.37
CA PHE A 920 39.27 15.12 -38.37
C PHE A 920 38.85 13.65 -38.49
N PHE A 921 39.29 12.99 -39.56
CA PHE A 921 39.23 11.52 -39.70
C PHE A 921 40.64 10.95 -39.86
N GLY A 922 40.97 9.87 -39.14
CA GLY A 922 42.29 9.22 -39.19
C GLY A 922 42.27 7.80 -38.64
N ILE A 923 43.43 7.31 -38.17
CA ILE A 923 43.60 5.95 -37.65
C ILE A 923 42.60 5.58 -36.53
N PRO A 924 42.32 6.43 -35.51
CA PRO A 924 41.35 6.08 -34.47
C PRO A 924 39.96 5.76 -35.01
N HIS A 925 39.49 6.56 -35.98
CA HIS A 925 38.22 6.35 -36.65
C HIS A 925 38.20 5.06 -37.47
N MET A 926 39.32 4.71 -38.09
CA MET A 926 39.45 3.45 -38.83
C MET A 926 39.36 2.24 -37.90
N PHE A 927 39.99 2.28 -36.72
CA PHE A 927 39.82 1.24 -35.70
C PHE A 927 38.35 1.06 -35.31
N SER A 928 37.63 2.16 -35.08
CA SER A 928 36.20 2.12 -34.75
C SER A 928 35.37 1.49 -35.89
N VAL A 929 35.64 1.85 -37.14
CA VAL A 929 34.97 1.26 -38.32
C VAL A 929 35.19 -0.24 -38.39
N VAL A 930 36.44 -0.71 -38.24
CA VAL A 930 36.78 -2.13 -38.32
C VAL A 930 36.13 -2.93 -37.18
N ARG A 931 36.16 -2.41 -35.95
CA ARG A 931 35.57 -3.08 -34.79
C ARG A 931 34.06 -3.18 -34.87
N LEU A 932 33.38 -2.12 -35.32
CA LEU A 932 31.91 -2.10 -35.40
C LEU A 932 31.37 -2.93 -36.57
N LEU A 933 32.04 -2.94 -37.73
CA LEU A 933 31.62 -3.72 -38.89
C LEU A 933 31.98 -5.20 -38.79
N GLY A 934 33.08 -5.50 -38.09
CA GLY A 934 33.63 -6.84 -37.94
C GLY A 934 34.02 -7.49 -39.27
N SER A 935 34.40 -8.76 -39.21
CA SER A 935 34.84 -9.53 -40.39
C SER A 935 33.73 -9.80 -41.41
N ARG A 936 32.46 -9.63 -41.02
CA ARG A 936 31.31 -9.95 -41.86
C ARG A 936 30.93 -8.83 -42.83
N SER A 937 30.84 -7.59 -42.34
CA SER A 937 30.33 -6.46 -43.14
C SER A 937 31.44 -5.69 -43.85
N LEU A 938 32.68 -5.81 -43.35
CA LEU A 938 33.84 -5.11 -43.90
C LEU A 938 34.13 -5.47 -45.38
N PRO A 939 34.08 -6.74 -45.82
CA PRO A 939 34.31 -7.09 -47.23
C PRO A 939 33.32 -6.41 -48.18
N TRP A 940 32.07 -6.23 -47.76
CA TRP A 940 31.06 -5.54 -48.55
C TRP A 940 31.40 -4.06 -48.74
N LEU A 941 31.87 -3.38 -47.68
CA LEU A 941 32.31 -1.99 -47.75
C LEU A 941 33.52 -1.82 -48.69
N ILE A 942 34.50 -2.73 -48.60
CA ILE A 942 35.67 -2.74 -49.51
C ILE A 942 35.20 -2.88 -50.96
N ARG A 943 34.27 -3.80 -51.23
CA ARG A 943 33.70 -3.98 -52.57
C ARG A 943 33.04 -2.71 -53.09
N ALA A 944 32.23 -2.04 -52.26
CA ALA A 944 31.57 -0.79 -52.62
C ALA A 944 32.58 0.33 -52.97
N LEU A 945 33.68 0.44 -52.22
CA LEU A 945 34.76 1.39 -52.48
C LEU A 945 35.47 1.12 -53.81
N LEU A 946 35.77 -0.14 -54.11
CA LEU A 946 36.41 -0.55 -55.37
C LEU A 946 35.50 -0.31 -56.58
N ASP A 947 34.21 -0.61 -56.44
CA ASP A 947 33.21 -0.36 -57.49
C ASP A 947 33.08 1.16 -57.75
N HIS A 948 33.20 2.01 -56.72
CA HIS A 948 33.23 3.46 -56.89
C HIS A 948 34.48 3.97 -57.60
N ILE A 949 35.67 3.45 -57.27
CA ILE A 949 36.89 3.79 -58.01
C ILE A 949 36.70 3.44 -59.49
N THR A 950 36.18 2.25 -59.78
CA THR A 950 35.93 1.78 -61.15
C THR A 950 34.96 2.70 -61.90
N ASN A 951 33.86 3.09 -61.26
CA ASN A 951 32.88 4.03 -61.82
C ASN A 951 33.45 5.44 -62.03
N LYS A 952 34.30 5.93 -61.12
CA LYS A 952 34.96 7.24 -61.26
C LYS A 952 36.00 7.25 -62.36
N VAL A 953 36.80 6.18 -62.48
CA VAL A 953 37.81 6.05 -63.55
C VAL A 953 37.12 6.05 -64.91
N THR A 954 36.09 5.23 -65.10
CA THR A 954 35.30 5.19 -66.35
C THR A 954 34.64 6.53 -66.68
N THR A 955 34.20 7.29 -65.67
CA THR A 955 33.64 8.64 -65.86
C THR A 955 34.71 9.69 -66.22
N LEU A 956 35.91 9.58 -65.65
CA LEU A 956 36.99 10.55 -65.84
C LEU A 956 37.78 10.32 -67.14
N GLU A 957 37.89 9.09 -67.61
CA GLU A 957 38.58 8.70 -68.84
C GLU A 957 38.20 9.56 -70.06
N PRO A 958 36.91 9.76 -70.42
CA PRO A 958 36.53 10.63 -71.53
C PRO A 958 36.86 12.11 -71.28
N MET A 959 36.85 12.57 -70.02
CA MET A 959 37.20 13.96 -69.67
C MET A 959 38.71 14.20 -69.78
N ILE A 960 39.52 13.22 -69.36
CA ILE A 960 40.98 13.27 -69.43
C ILE A 960 41.45 13.16 -70.88
N THR A 961 40.89 12.25 -71.67
CA THR A 961 41.18 12.16 -73.12
C THR A 961 40.76 13.43 -73.86
N GLY A 962 39.63 14.05 -73.48
CA GLY A 962 39.22 15.37 -73.97
C GLY A 962 40.18 16.51 -73.60
N LEU A 963 40.77 16.48 -72.40
CA LEU A 963 41.84 17.41 -72.00
C LEU A 963 43.15 17.14 -72.76
N GLN A 964 43.48 15.87 -72.99
CA GLN A 964 44.66 15.45 -73.73
C GLN A 964 44.61 15.92 -75.19
N ALA A 965 43.44 15.88 -75.82
CA ALA A 965 43.24 16.44 -77.16
C ALA A 965 43.39 17.97 -77.22
N ALA A 966 43.21 18.67 -76.09
CA ALA A 966 43.38 20.12 -75.98
C ALA A 966 44.82 20.55 -75.61
N LEU A 967 45.70 19.61 -75.28
CA LEU A 967 47.12 19.89 -75.03
C LEU A 967 47.89 20.01 -76.35
N PRO A 968 48.93 20.87 -76.43
CA PRO A 968 49.80 20.94 -77.60
C PRO A 968 50.55 19.61 -77.80
N LYS A 969 50.66 19.16 -79.06
CA LYS A 969 51.28 17.88 -79.44
C LYS A 969 52.75 17.75 -79.01
N SER A 970 53.44 18.87 -78.82
CA SER A 970 54.82 18.93 -78.30
C SER A 970 55.07 20.29 -77.66
N ILE A 971 55.63 20.31 -76.45
CA ILE A 971 56.23 21.51 -75.84
C ILE A 971 57.74 21.31 -75.89
N GLY A 972 58.45 22.13 -76.65
CA GLY A 972 59.92 22.10 -76.68
C GLY A 972 60.53 22.61 -75.36
N LEU A 973 61.80 22.29 -75.10
CA LEU A 973 62.55 22.87 -73.98
C LEU A 973 62.56 24.40 -74.08
N LEU A 974 62.22 25.08 -72.98
CA LEU A 974 62.09 26.54 -72.95
C LEU A 974 63.48 27.19 -73.10
N PRO A 975 63.65 28.20 -73.99
CA PRO A 975 64.94 28.87 -74.17
C PRO A 975 65.38 29.59 -72.89
N PHE A 976 66.64 29.40 -72.48
CA PHE A 976 67.21 30.05 -71.30
C PHE A 976 67.28 31.58 -71.45
N ASP A 977 67.43 32.07 -72.68
CA ASP A 977 67.65 33.48 -73.03
C ASP A 977 66.48 34.42 -72.65
N GLY A 978 65.27 33.87 -72.41
CA GLY A 978 64.08 34.64 -72.06
C GLY A 978 63.88 34.91 -70.55
N GLY A 979 64.71 34.33 -69.68
CA GLY A 979 64.53 34.40 -68.22
C GLY A 979 63.22 33.77 -67.72
N VAL A 980 63.03 33.71 -66.40
CA VAL A 980 61.84 33.08 -65.77
C VAL A 980 60.53 33.71 -66.27
N THR A 981 60.52 35.02 -66.52
CA THR A 981 59.34 35.75 -67.00
C THR A 981 59.00 35.47 -68.46
N GLY A 982 60.00 35.33 -69.35
CA GLY A 982 59.80 34.93 -70.74
C GLY A 982 59.35 33.48 -70.86
N CYS A 983 59.98 32.58 -70.09
CA CYS A 983 59.55 31.17 -69.98
C CYS A 983 58.12 31.05 -69.46
N MET A 984 57.75 31.80 -68.42
CA MET A 984 56.37 31.80 -67.88
C MET A 984 55.35 32.33 -68.89
N ARG A 985 55.73 33.29 -69.74
CA ARG A 985 54.86 33.81 -70.82
C ARG A 985 54.61 32.73 -71.89
N VAL A 986 55.66 32.08 -72.36
CA VAL A 986 55.58 30.97 -73.34
C VAL A 986 54.76 29.80 -72.79
N VAL A 987 54.94 29.46 -71.51
CA VAL A 987 54.13 28.43 -70.84
C VAL A 987 52.66 28.87 -70.75
N LYS A 988 52.38 30.13 -70.40
CA LYS A 988 51.00 30.65 -70.36
C LYS A 988 50.33 30.67 -71.72
N GLU A 989 51.05 31.02 -72.79
CA GLU A 989 50.53 31.08 -74.17
C GLU A 989 50.34 29.67 -74.79
N ASN A 990 51.18 28.71 -74.42
CA ASN A 990 51.06 27.32 -74.90
C ASN A 990 50.05 26.50 -74.09
N LEU A 991 49.81 26.85 -72.82
CA LEU A 991 48.91 26.15 -71.90
C LEU A 991 47.59 26.92 -71.68
N ASN A 992 46.92 27.29 -72.77
CA ASN A 992 45.63 28.01 -72.74
C ASN A 992 44.44 27.17 -72.23
N TRP A 993 44.65 25.92 -71.84
CA TRP A 993 43.65 25.04 -71.22
C TRP A 993 43.06 25.61 -69.91
N GLY A 994 43.71 26.62 -69.32
CA GLY A 994 43.25 27.35 -68.14
C GLY A 994 41.93 28.12 -68.30
N THR A 995 41.39 28.27 -69.52
CA THR A 995 40.11 28.94 -69.79
C THR A 995 38.88 28.07 -69.48
N LYS A 996 39.03 26.74 -69.35
CA LYS A 996 37.95 25.81 -68.98
C LYS A 996 38.00 25.47 -67.48
N SER A 997 37.74 26.47 -66.62
CA SER A 997 37.85 26.32 -65.16
C SER A 997 36.99 25.19 -64.58
N GLU A 998 35.81 24.95 -65.14
CA GLU A 998 34.86 23.93 -64.66
C GLU A 998 35.30 22.49 -64.97
N LEU A 999 35.79 22.22 -66.18
CA LEU A 999 36.26 20.88 -66.56
C LEU A 999 37.49 20.48 -65.74
N LYS A 1000 38.42 21.43 -65.55
CA LYS A 1000 39.59 21.28 -64.68
C LYS A 1000 39.18 20.98 -63.24
N ALA A 1001 38.21 21.72 -62.70
CA ALA A 1001 37.72 21.50 -61.35
C ALA A 1001 37.06 20.12 -61.18
N LYS A 1002 36.29 19.65 -62.17
CA LYS A 1002 35.66 18.32 -62.16
C LYS A 1002 36.69 17.19 -62.20
N VAL A 1003 37.70 17.29 -63.07
CA VAL A 1003 38.76 16.27 -63.18
C VAL A 1003 39.62 16.24 -61.90
N LEU A 1004 40.02 17.41 -61.36
CA LEU A 1004 40.78 17.48 -60.11
C LEU A 1004 39.99 16.94 -58.92
N ARG A 1005 38.68 17.21 -58.85
CA ARG A 1005 37.79 16.66 -57.82
C ARG A 1005 37.71 15.14 -57.92
N GLY A 1006 37.50 14.59 -59.11
CA GLY A 1006 37.45 13.14 -59.32
C GLY A 1006 38.77 12.43 -58.99
N ILE A 1007 39.92 13.00 -59.36
CA ILE A 1007 41.24 12.45 -58.98
C ILE A 1007 41.44 12.51 -57.47
N LYS A 1008 41.02 13.61 -56.82
CA LYS A 1008 41.09 13.76 -55.37
C LYS A 1008 40.22 12.73 -54.64
N GLU A 1009 39.01 12.45 -55.14
CA GLU A 1009 38.13 11.42 -54.59
C GLU A 1009 38.77 10.03 -54.71
N ILE A 1010 39.30 9.65 -55.89
CA ILE A 1010 40.02 8.38 -56.07
C ILE A 1010 41.21 8.27 -55.11
N GLY A 1011 42.03 9.33 -55.02
CA GLY A 1011 43.17 9.35 -54.11
C GLY A 1011 42.77 9.24 -52.63
N SER A 1012 41.63 9.84 -52.26
CA SER A 1012 41.09 9.76 -50.90
C SER A 1012 40.63 8.34 -50.56
N VAL A 1013 39.96 7.64 -51.49
CA VAL A 1013 39.57 6.23 -51.30
C VAL A 1013 40.80 5.32 -51.20
N LEU A 1014 41.80 5.48 -52.07
CA LEU A 1014 43.04 4.68 -52.02
C LEU A 1014 43.76 4.86 -50.69
N TYR A 1015 43.90 6.09 -50.21
CA TYR A 1015 44.53 6.35 -48.92
C TYR A 1015 43.67 5.83 -47.76
N TRP A 1016 42.34 5.94 -47.83
CA TRP A 1016 41.43 5.36 -46.83
C TRP A 1016 41.58 3.84 -46.76
N MET A 1017 41.69 3.14 -47.90
CA MET A 1017 42.00 1.71 -47.93
C MET A 1017 43.41 1.40 -47.42
N GLY A 1018 44.38 2.28 -47.65
CA GLY A 1018 45.71 2.18 -47.04
C GLY A 1018 45.69 2.30 -45.52
N LEU A 1019 44.83 3.17 -44.96
CA LEU A 1019 44.59 3.22 -43.52
C LEU A 1019 43.93 1.94 -43.00
N LEU A 1020 43.04 1.35 -43.78
CA LEU A 1020 42.40 0.07 -43.44
C LEU A 1020 43.39 -1.09 -43.42
N ASP A 1021 44.40 -1.11 -44.32
CA ASP A 1021 45.44 -2.16 -44.36
C ASP A 1021 46.41 -2.09 -43.16
N ILE A 1022 46.54 -0.90 -42.55
CA ILE A 1022 47.39 -0.68 -41.37
C ILE A 1022 46.71 -1.18 -40.08
N VAL A 1023 45.38 -1.14 -40.04
CA VAL A 1023 44.52 -1.42 -38.87
C VAL A 1023 44.10 -2.88 -38.86
#